data_AF-A0A7R9F5B9-F1
#
_entry.id   AF-A0A7R9F5B9-F1
#
_cell.length_a   1.000
_cell.length_b   1.000
_cell.length_c   1.000
_cell.angle_alpha   90.00
_cell.angle_beta   90.00
_cell.angle_gamma   90.00
#
_symmetry.space_group_name_H-M   'P 1'
#
loop_
_entity.id
_entity.type
_entity.pdbx_description
1 polymer ?
#
loop_
_entity_poly.entity_id
_entity_poly.type
_entity_poly.pdbx_seq_one_letter_code
_entity_poly.pdbx_strand_id
1 'polypeptide(L)'
;METDVDCMLVPNVISNDEYLKIPEELREKIKAFVTSKYEEFVVSKAVLVSTKVNHEQKITCLENELAKIQQEHNNDKNQLTKTGQDLQTVENKLKTLENDLQTQQDLVQRLERENSEYRQQRNSALDERDSLQRLWERRAVELERIQDECKSLNLELKAANISKSEAVTKYEEVKSLQESLLYKEARFEKERIFLNNTIKTLTDELNKHTSELNQARRDYMNRLLTLEGQLSTNTEQFQTAERTIEELKTKLNISNEKIEKLSDKLKEQREDEIRLKETYDKELEAQRKMVELYKDKSCSADSKSEELTSGVKQLQQLLQEATQQYGDLEMEMNRRIVEHQEELAEKEQIIDRLKKELDDANELLKSAQHENLERTIESMSPAAAAASRMIKSGLTVTQIYSQYVSASDELLLTKEENKRLNHFINTIIEDIEEKAPYLKKQKEDYARTLLQVESAKTNMDAMLAELQKVTDEGNEAKKTAAFHVRENLRLKAELTDVSKQVCFLLKEVEQARAGFAGLPSNADMSGGEANSSSLLISEKLVTFGNIEELHLNNQKLLALVRELTSKKEDEEKEKDDLDPQELKERLEFYVVQFEEMKATMHNYEKMLEALKRQRNMYRNLYQNRSSSDDVEDTMETSPTKTISLPNSPHPAPDNQIDELQKKLLESEKALKELREETDSYRKERQTNDTMMAEQLESLRADLTRLQNSNCKMLVQLEFSEERFKVQQTNAAIYKKQISALEEKNRSYSDTIVKHEYTLMSLREVSPNKLDFC
;
A
#
# COMPACT_ATOMS: atom_id res chain seq x y z
N MET A 1 -95.64 -48.21 179.78
CA MET A 1 -96.60 -49.04 180.54
C MET A 1 -95.82 -49.64 181.69
N GLU A 2 -95.73 -48.92 182.79
CA GLU A 2 -95.21 -49.47 184.04
C GLU A 2 -96.41 -49.99 184.81
N THR A 3 -96.51 -51.30 184.90
CA THR A 3 -97.36 -51.95 185.89
C THR A 3 -96.64 -51.84 187.23
N ASP A 4 -97.26 -51.19 188.20
CA ASP A 4 -96.86 -51.27 189.61
C ASP A 4 -96.94 -52.73 190.07
N VAL A 5 -95.82 -53.45 189.92
CA VAL A 5 -95.63 -54.75 190.56
C VAL A 5 -95.04 -54.46 191.92
N ASP A 6 -95.97 -54.24 192.85
CA ASP A 6 -95.79 -54.04 194.28
C ASP A 6 -94.56 -54.79 194.82
N CYS A 7 -93.63 -54.07 195.46
CA CYS A 7 -92.45 -54.67 196.10
C CYS A 7 -92.80 -55.38 197.42
N MET A 8 -93.75 -56.31 197.36
CA MET A 8 -93.95 -57.42 198.29
C MET A 8 -92.87 -58.50 198.08
N LEU A 9 -91.61 -58.10 197.94
CA LEU A 9 -90.50 -59.01 197.63
C LEU A 9 -89.92 -59.71 198.87
N VAL A 10 -90.05 -59.11 200.05
CA VAL A 10 -89.50 -59.69 201.30
C VAL A 10 -90.30 -60.92 201.81
N PRO A 11 -91.65 -60.98 201.71
CA PRO A 11 -92.43 -62.19 202.06
C PRO A 11 -92.14 -63.44 201.22
N ASN A 12 -91.56 -63.30 200.02
CA ASN A 12 -91.29 -64.43 199.12
C ASN A 12 -89.96 -65.16 199.39
N VAL A 13 -89.13 -64.63 200.30
CA VAL A 13 -87.80 -65.21 200.62
C VAL A 13 -87.69 -65.64 202.09
N ILE A 14 -88.54 -65.10 202.98
CA ILE A 14 -88.47 -65.30 204.43
C ILE A 14 -89.88 -65.58 204.97
N SER A 15 -90.04 -66.61 205.81
CA SER A 15 -91.34 -66.99 206.40
C SER A 15 -91.87 -65.91 207.35
N ASN A 16 -93.19 -65.77 207.50
CA ASN A 16 -93.78 -64.70 208.33
C ASN A 16 -93.31 -64.73 209.81
N ASP A 17 -93.05 -65.92 210.37
CA ASP A 17 -92.50 -66.10 211.73
C ASP A 17 -91.02 -65.68 211.85
N GLU A 18 -90.28 -65.70 210.75
CA GLU A 18 -88.89 -65.23 210.69
C GLU A 18 -88.84 -63.74 210.37
N TYR A 19 -89.74 -63.29 209.49
CA TYR A 19 -89.99 -61.88 209.17
C TYR A 19 -90.33 -61.09 210.43
N LEU A 20 -91.21 -61.60 211.30
CA LEU A 20 -91.56 -60.98 212.59
C LEU A 20 -90.44 -60.96 213.63
N LYS A 21 -89.45 -61.88 213.56
CA LYS A 21 -88.26 -61.85 214.42
C LYS A 21 -87.22 -60.81 213.97
N ILE A 22 -87.32 -60.32 212.73
CA ILE A 22 -86.43 -59.29 212.20
C ILE A 22 -86.96 -57.91 212.65
N PRO A 23 -86.13 -57.11 213.37
CA PRO A 23 -86.49 -55.74 213.75
C PRO A 23 -86.94 -54.91 212.56
N GLU A 24 -87.92 -54.03 212.79
CA GLU A 24 -88.60 -53.26 211.75
C GLU A 24 -87.61 -52.44 210.88
N GLU A 25 -86.56 -51.88 211.47
CA GLU A 25 -85.49 -51.18 210.76
C GLU A 25 -84.74 -52.03 209.71
N LEU A 26 -84.51 -53.32 209.99
CA LEU A 26 -83.83 -54.24 209.07
C LEU A 26 -84.74 -54.60 207.89
N ARG A 27 -86.05 -54.62 208.14
CA ARG A 27 -87.08 -54.93 207.16
C ARG A 27 -87.20 -53.85 206.09
N GLU A 28 -87.26 -52.59 206.54
CA GLU A 28 -87.18 -51.39 205.69
C GLU A 28 -85.89 -51.37 204.86
N LYS A 29 -84.73 -51.63 205.50
CA LYS A 29 -83.42 -51.67 204.80
C LYS A 29 -83.36 -52.73 203.70
N ILE A 30 -83.87 -53.95 203.95
CA ILE A 30 -83.93 -55.01 202.93
C ILE A 30 -84.84 -54.60 201.78
N LYS A 31 -86.03 -54.06 202.08
CA LYS A 31 -86.98 -53.61 201.06
C LYS A 31 -86.35 -52.52 200.18
N ALA A 32 -85.81 -51.46 200.78
CA ALA A 32 -85.15 -50.36 200.08
C ALA A 32 -83.96 -50.80 199.22
N PHE A 33 -83.14 -51.74 199.69
CA PHE A 33 -82.03 -52.29 198.90
C PHE A 33 -82.51 -53.06 197.67
N VAL A 34 -83.57 -53.85 197.81
CA VAL A 34 -84.16 -54.61 196.69
C VAL A 34 -84.82 -53.67 195.66
N THR A 35 -85.57 -52.64 196.09
CA THR A 35 -86.13 -51.65 195.17
C THR A 35 -85.02 -50.92 194.41
N SER A 36 -83.99 -50.44 195.12
CA SER A 36 -82.84 -49.76 194.53
C SER A 36 -82.11 -50.63 193.48
N LYS A 37 -81.92 -51.93 193.76
CA LYS A 37 -81.28 -52.85 192.80
C LYS A 37 -82.18 -53.18 191.60
N TYR A 38 -83.50 -53.18 191.77
CA TYR A 38 -84.43 -53.34 190.66
C TYR A 38 -84.48 -52.08 189.77
N GLU A 39 -84.51 -50.89 190.37
CA GLU A 39 -84.40 -49.60 189.67
C GLU A 39 -83.09 -49.50 188.87
N GLU A 40 -81.94 -49.83 189.48
CA GLU A 40 -80.66 -49.93 188.77
C GLU A 40 -80.72 -50.87 187.56
N PHE A 41 -81.40 -52.03 187.69
CA PHE A 41 -81.55 -52.99 186.60
C PHE A 41 -82.45 -52.47 185.48
N VAL A 42 -83.58 -51.84 185.82
CA VAL A 42 -84.51 -51.24 184.83
C VAL A 42 -83.82 -50.11 184.07
N VAL A 43 -83.11 -49.21 184.78
CA VAL A 43 -82.32 -48.14 184.16
C VAL A 43 -81.21 -48.72 183.26
N SER A 44 -80.46 -49.72 183.74
CA SER A 44 -79.41 -50.37 182.95
C SER A 44 -79.96 -51.02 181.67
N LYS A 45 -81.13 -51.67 181.76
CA LYS A 45 -81.82 -52.28 180.62
C LYS A 45 -82.34 -51.23 179.64
N ALA A 46 -82.88 -50.11 180.12
CA ALA A 46 -83.32 -49.00 179.28
C ALA A 46 -82.15 -48.36 178.54
N VAL A 47 -81.01 -48.14 179.22
CA VAL A 47 -79.76 -47.64 178.62
C VAL A 47 -79.25 -48.61 177.56
N LEU A 48 -79.24 -49.92 177.82
CA LEU A 48 -78.80 -50.94 176.84
C LEU A 48 -79.70 -51.00 175.60
N VAL A 49 -81.01 -50.88 175.76
CA VAL A 49 -81.95 -50.81 174.62
C VAL A 49 -81.75 -49.52 173.83
N SER A 50 -81.59 -48.37 174.51
CA SER A 50 -81.33 -47.08 173.86
C SER A 50 -80.01 -47.06 173.09
N THR A 51 -78.91 -47.55 173.68
CA THR A 51 -77.61 -47.63 172.99
C THR A 51 -77.66 -48.61 171.82
N LYS A 52 -78.35 -49.75 171.96
CA LYS A 52 -78.57 -50.68 170.84
C LYS A 52 -79.29 -49.99 169.67
N VAL A 53 -80.41 -49.31 169.91
CA VAL A 53 -81.16 -48.59 168.86
C VAL A 53 -80.30 -47.49 168.22
N ASN A 54 -79.53 -46.74 169.02
CA ASN A 54 -78.60 -45.73 168.50
C ASN A 54 -77.49 -46.36 167.62
N HIS A 55 -77.01 -47.57 167.95
CA HIS A 55 -76.05 -48.29 167.12
C HIS A 55 -76.69 -48.84 165.84
N GLU A 56 -77.90 -49.38 165.88
CA GLU A 56 -78.64 -49.84 164.69
C GLU A 56 -78.96 -48.66 163.73
N GLN A 57 -79.35 -47.50 164.28
CA GLN A 57 -79.49 -46.26 163.51
C GLN A 57 -78.16 -45.80 162.90
N LYS A 58 -77.05 -45.86 163.66
CA LYS A 58 -75.73 -45.47 163.14
C LYS A 58 -75.22 -46.42 162.06
N ILE A 59 -75.46 -47.73 162.18
CA ILE A 59 -75.14 -48.74 161.17
C ILE A 59 -75.94 -48.45 159.89
N THR A 60 -77.25 -48.30 159.99
CA THR A 60 -78.10 -48.01 158.83
C THR A 60 -77.78 -46.66 158.17
N CYS A 61 -77.37 -45.63 158.93
CA CYS A 61 -76.81 -44.40 158.34
C CYS A 61 -75.52 -44.67 157.55
N LEU A 62 -74.55 -45.39 158.13
CA LEU A 62 -73.28 -45.71 157.48
C LEU A 62 -73.44 -46.63 156.26
N GLU A 63 -74.38 -47.58 156.28
CA GLU A 63 -74.72 -48.42 155.12
C GLU A 63 -75.30 -47.58 153.98
N ASN A 64 -76.18 -46.62 154.29
CA ASN A 64 -76.73 -45.68 153.30
C ASN A 64 -75.64 -44.74 152.74
N GLU A 65 -74.67 -44.30 153.56
CA GLU A 65 -73.52 -43.52 153.10
C GLU A 65 -72.59 -44.35 152.22
N LEU A 66 -72.28 -45.60 152.60
CA LEU A 66 -71.50 -46.53 151.77
C LEU A 66 -72.18 -46.82 150.43
N ALA A 67 -73.49 -47.02 150.41
CA ALA A 67 -74.24 -47.25 149.18
C ALA A 67 -74.18 -46.02 148.23
N LYS A 68 -74.29 -44.80 148.77
CA LYS A 68 -74.10 -43.56 147.99
C LYS A 68 -72.68 -43.46 147.43
N ILE A 69 -71.66 -43.64 148.25
CA ILE A 69 -70.24 -43.58 147.81
C ILE A 69 -69.94 -44.65 146.76
N GLN A 70 -70.51 -45.86 146.89
CA GLN A 70 -70.39 -46.91 145.87
C GLN A 70 -71.09 -46.54 144.56
N GLN A 71 -72.26 -45.89 144.62
CA GLN A 71 -72.97 -45.40 143.44
C GLN A 71 -72.20 -44.26 142.76
N GLU A 72 -71.67 -43.30 143.51
CA GLU A 72 -70.83 -42.20 143.03
C GLU A 72 -69.55 -42.75 142.38
N HIS A 73 -68.80 -43.62 143.07
CA HIS A 73 -67.61 -44.26 142.52
C HIS A 73 -67.90 -45.05 141.23
N ASN A 74 -69.04 -45.75 141.14
CA ASN A 74 -69.43 -46.46 139.92
C ASN A 74 -69.81 -45.48 138.79
N ASN A 75 -70.44 -44.35 139.09
CA ASN A 75 -70.71 -43.29 138.12
C ASN A 75 -69.41 -42.67 137.61
N ASP A 76 -68.48 -42.32 138.50
CA ASP A 76 -67.18 -41.73 138.16
C ASP A 76 -66.32 -42.70 137.35
N LYS A 77 -66.29 -43.98 137.73
CA LYS A 77 -65.63 -45.05 136.97
C LYS A 77 -66.23 -45.18 135.56
N ASN A 78 -67.55 -45.11 135.42
CA ASN A 78 -68.22 -45.14 134.12
C ASN A 78 -67.97 -43.87 133.29
N GLN A 79 -67.82 -42.70 133.92
CA GLN A 79 -67.40 -41.48 133.24
C GLN A 79 -65.94 -41.58 132.78
N LEU A 80 -65.04 -42.06 133.63
CA LEU A 80 -63.62 -42.24 133.31
C LEU A 80 -63.38 -43.25 132.18
N THR A 81 -64.16 -44.33 132.10
CA THR A 81 -64.06 -45.27 130.97
C THR A 81 -64.58 -44.66 129.68
N LYS A 82 -65.65 -43.84 129.73
CA LYS A 82 -66.15 -43.10 128.56
C LYS A 82 -65.13 -42.05 128.09
N THR A 83 -64.61 -41.21 128.98
CA THR A 83 -63.61 -40.20 128.60
C THR A 83 -62.31 -40.84 128.11
N GLY A 84 -61.91 -41.99 128.66
CA GLY A 84 -60.80 -42.78 128.13
C GLY A 84 -61.04 -43.33 126.72
N GLN A 85 -62.25 -43.83 126.44
CA GLN A 85 -62.65 -44.26 125.09
C GLN A 85 -62.70 -43.07 124.13
N ASP A 86 -63.33 -41.96 124.52
CA ASP A 86 -63.42 -40.74 123.71
C ASP A 86 -62.02 -40.22 123.37
N LEU A 87 -61.12 -40.13 124.37
CA LEU A 87 -59.73 -39.71 124.19
C LEU A 87 -58.98 -40.65 123.24
N GLN A 88 -59.16 -41.97 123.34
CA GLN A 88 -58.59 -42.93 122.39
C GLN A 88 -59.14 -42.73 120.96
N THR A 89 -60.43 -42.41 120.79
CA THR A 89 -60.96 -42.08 119.45
C THR A 89 -60.42 -40.76 118.91
N VAL A 90 -60.19 -39.77 119.77
CA VAL A 90 -59.59 -38.48 119.40
C VAL A 90 -58.13 -38.67 119.01
N GLU A 91 -57.33 -39.41 119.79
CA GLU A 91 -55.94 -39.74 119.43
C GLU A 91 -55.84 -40.47 118.09
N ASN A 92 -56.73 -41.43 117.82
CA ASN A 92 -56.74 -42.14 116.56
C ASN A 92 -57.10 -41.21 115.39
N LYS A 93 -58.08 -40.31 115.57
CA LYS A 93 -58.42 -39.27 114.58
C LYS A 93 -57.28 -38.27 114.36
N LEU A 94 -56.56 -37.91 115.42
CA LEU A 94 -55.41 -37.00 115.37
C LEU A 94 -54.28 -37.65 114.56
N LYS A 95 -53.94 -38.92 114.82
CA LYS A 95 -52.97 -39.70 114.05
C LYS A 95 -53.36 -39.85 112.57
N THR A 96 -54.64 -40.07 112.25
CA THR A 96 -55.08 -40.08 110.84
C THR A 96 -54.94 -38.70 110.19
N LEU A 97 -55.29 -37.62 110.89
CA LEU A 97 -55.14 -36.25 110.38
C LEU A 97 -53.67 -35.83 110.23
N GLU A 98 -52.77 -36.30 111.10
CA GLU A 98 -51.32 -36.09 110.97
C GLU A 98 -50.76 -36.80 109.73
N ASN A 99 -51.14 -38.06 109.51
CA ASN A 99 -50.76 -38.80 108.31
C ASN A 99 -51.33 -38.14 107.04
N ASP A 100 -52.62 -37.77 107.04
CA ASP A 100 -53.26 -37.08 105.92
C ASP A 100 -52.54 -35.75 105.64
N LEU A 101 -52.25 -34.94 106.67
CA LEU A 101 -51.50 -33.69 106.54
C LEU A 101 -50.11 -33.92 105.94
N GLN A 102 -49.37 -34.95 106.36
CA GLN A 102 -48.08 -35.29 105.78
C GLN A 102 -48.21 -35.65 104.30
N THR A 103 -49.18 -36.48 103.92
CA THR A 103 -49.39 -36.84 102.50
C THR A 103 -49.77 -35.63 101.63
N GLN A 104 -50.53 -34.68 102.18
CA GLN A 104 -50.85 -33.42 101.48
C GLN A 104 -49.61 -32.52 101.36
N GLN A 105 -48.76 -32.44 102.38
CA GLN A 105 -47.49 -31.71 102.30
C GLN A 105 -46.55 -32.31 101.24
N ASP A 106 -46.40 -33.64 101.20
CA ASP A 106 -45.59 -34.34 100.22
C ASP A 106 -46.14 -34.15 98.78
N LEU A 107 -47.47 -34.09 98.63
CA LEU A 107 -48.14 -33.79 97.36
C LEU A 107 -47.90 -32.35 96.91
N VAL A 108 -48.04 -31.37 97.82
CA VAL A 108 -47.76 -29.96 97.53
C VAL A 108 -46.30 -29.78 97.11
N GLN A 109 -45.34 -30.33 97.85
CA GLN A 109 -43.92 -30.27 97.48
C GLN A 109 -43.60 -30.95 96.14
N ARG A 110 -44.40 -31.95 95.72
CA ARG A 110 -44.26 -32.57 94.39
C ARG A 110 -44.81 -31.65 93.31
N LEU A 111 -46.01 -31.11 93.50
CA LEU A 111 -46.64 -30.18 92.56
C LEU A 111 -45.84 -28.87 92.41
N GLU A 112 -45.21 -28.38 93.47
CA GLU A 112 -44.31 -27.22 93.42
C GLU A 112 -43.06 -27.49 92.58
N ARG A 113 -42.45 -28.68 92.71
CA ARG A 113 -41.33 -29.13 91.87
C ARG A 113 -41.75 -29.25 90.41
N GLU A 114 -42.83 -29.96 90.12
CA GLU A 114 -43.39 -30.07 88.76
C GLU A 114 -43.70 -28.69 88.16
N ASN A 115 -44.28 -27.76 88.94
CA ASN A 115 -44.54 -26.39 88.48
C ASN A 115 -43.23 -25.63 88.17
N SER A 116 -42.17 -25.84 88.96
CA SER A 116 -40.85 -25.25 88.70
C SER A 116 -40.21 -25.80 87.43
N GLU A 117 -40.32 -27.11 87.19
CA GLU A 117 -39.83 -27.80 85.99
C GLU A 117 -40.58 -27.31 84.73
N TYR A 118 -41.91 -27.24 84.77
CA TYR A 118 -42.70 -26.69 83.67
C TYR A 118 -42.39 -25.21 83.38
N ARG A 119 -42.09 -24.39 84.40
CA ARG A 119 -41.61 -23.01 84.19
C ARG A 119 -40.25 -22.97 83.50
N GLN A 120 -39.32 -23.85 83.89
CA GLN A 120 -38.00 -23.94 83.26
C GLN A 120 -38.11 -24.39 81.80
N GLN A 121 -38.88 -25.44 81.52
CA GLN A 121 -39.14 -25.92 80.16
C GLN A 121 -39.78 -24.84 79.28
N ARG A 122 -40.81 -24.16 79.80
CA ARG A 122 -41.46 -23.04 79.10
C ARG A 122 -40.48 -21.91 78.79
N ASN A 123 -39.61 -21.54 79.73
CA ASN A 123 -38.62 -20.49 79.51
C ASN A 123 -37.59 -20.91 78.45
N SER A 124 -37.06 -22.14 78.50
CA SER A 124 -36.16 -22.68 77.47
C SER A 124 -36.80 -22.64 76.08
N ALA A 125 -38.07 -23.06 75.96
CA ALA A 125 -38.81 -23.02 74.70
C ALA A 125 -39.07 -21.58 74.20
N LEU A 126 -39.22 -20.59 75.09
CA LEU A 126 -39.31 -19.18 74.73
C LEU A 126 -37.96 -18.63 74.23
N ASP A 127 -36.86 -18.97 74.91
CA ASP A 127 -35.51 -18.57 74.51
C ASP A 127 -35.13 -19.18 73.14
N GLU A 128 -35.46 -20.46 72.92
CA GLU A 128 -35.30 -21.15 71.63
C GLU A 128 -36.13 -20.47 70.54
N ARG A 129 -37.43 -20.22 70.79
CA ARG A 129 -38.31 -19.49 69.86
C ARG A 129 -37.72 -18.13 69.48
N ASP A 130 -37.26 -17.35 70.45
CA ASP A 130 -36.73 -16.01 70.22
C ASP A 130 -35.40 -16.06 69.46
N SER A 131 -34.57 -17.07 69.71
CA SER A 131 -33.34 -17.30 68.94
C SER A 131 -33.63 -17.65 67.48
N LEU A 132 -34.64 -18.49 67.23
CA LEU A 132 -35.09 -18.90 65.90
C LEU A 132 -35.76 -17.74 65.16
N GLN A 133 -36.55 -16.91 65.85
CA GLN A 133 -37.15 -15.71 65.28
C GLN A 133 -36.06 -14.72 64.83
N ARG A 134 -35.06 -14.41 65.66
CA ARG A 134 -33.91 -13.55 65.28
C ARG A 134 -33.07 -14.14 64.15
N LEU A 135 -33.04 -15.46 63.99
CA LEU A 135 -32.38 -16.11 62.84
C LEU A 135 -33.24 -15.99 61.57
N TRP A 136 -34.56 -16.14 61.69
CA TRP A 136 -35.50 -15.97 60.59
C TRP A 136 -35.53 -14.52 60.08
N GLU A 137 -35.59 -13.53 60.98
CA GLU A 137 -35.56 -12.09 60.64
C GLU A 137 -34.28 -11.73 59.87
N ARG A 138 -33.10 -12.19 60.34
CA ARG A 138 -31.83 -12.01 59.61
C ARG A 138 -31.84 -12.65 58.22
N ARG A 139 -32.42 -13.86 58.08
CA ARG A 139 -32.54 -14.54 56.78
C ARG A 139 -33.54 -13.84 55.86
N ALA A 140 -34.61 -13.26 56.39
CA ALA A 140 -35.59 -12.51 55.60
C ALA A 140 -34.95 -11.24 54.99
N VAL A 141 -34.20 -10.46 55.80
CA VAL A 141 -33.45 -9.28 55.33
C VAL A 141 -32.40 -9.66 54.28
N GLU A 142 -31.68 -10.77 54.48
CA GLU A 142 -30.69 -11.24 53.51
C GLU A 142 -31.32 -11.72 52.19
N LEU A 143 -32.48 -12.37 52.23
CA LEU A 143 -33.25 -12.72 51.04
C LEU A 143 -33.76 -11.48 50.30
N GLU A 144 -34.21 -10.45 51.02
CA GLU A 144 -34.63 -9.18 50.42
C GLU A 144 -33.45 -8.46 49.75
N ARG A 145 -32.28 -8.41 50.40
CA ARG A 145 -31.03 -7.89 49.82
C ARG A 145 -30.65 -8.60 48.52
N ILE A 146 -30.60 -9.94 48.54
CA ILE A 146 -30.27 -10.75 47.35
C ILE A 146 -31.32 -10.58 46.25
N GLN A 147 -32.61 -10.44 46.61
CA GLN A 147 -33.69 -10.20 45.65
C GLN A 147 -33.55 -8.82 44.98
N ASP A 148 -33.15 -7.79 45.72
CA ASP A 148 -32.92 -6.45 45.17
C ASP A 148 -31.64 -6.37 44.33
N GLU A 149 -30.57 -7.07 44.72
CA GLU A 149 -29.38 -7.25 43.88
C GLU A 149 -29.73 -7.97 42.57
N CYS A 150 -30.55 -9.03 42.62
CA CYS A 150 -31.07 -9.68 41.42
C CYS A 150 -31.91 -8.74 40.55
N LYS A 151 -32.73 -7.84 41.13
CA LYS A 151 -33.48 -6.83 40.38
C LYS A 151 -32.52 -5.81 39.73
N SER A 152 -31.52 -5.31 40.45
CA SER A 152 -30.52 -4.36 39.91
C SER A 152 -29.77 -4.94 38.73
N LEU A 153 -29.19 -6.14 38.90
CA LEU A 153 -28.49 -6.85 37.83
C LEU A 153 -29.39 -7.15 36.62
N ASN A 154 -30.68 -7.42 36.83
CA ASN A 154 -31.65 -7.61 35.75
C ASN A 154 -31.95 -6.31 34.99
N LEU A 155 -32.01 -5.17 35.69
CA LEU A 155 -32.17 -3.85 35.08
C LEU A 155 -30.93 -3.43 34.30
N GLU A 156 -29.73 -3.64 34.86
CA GLU A 156 -28.45 -3.40 34.18
C GLU A 156 -28.31 -4.26 32.93
N LEU A 157 -28.64 -5.56 33.02
CA LEU A 157 -28.63 -6.48 31.87
C LEU A 157 -29.65 -6.07 30.79
N LYS A 158 -30.82 -5.53 31.18
CA LYS A 158 -31.79 -4.97 30.23
C LYS A 158 -31.25 -3.70 29.56
N ALA A 159 -30.67 -2.77 30.31
CA ALA A 159 -30.06 -1.56 29.77
C ALA A 159 -28.90 -1.88 28.82
N ALA A 160 -28.03 -2.84 29.17
CA ALA A 160 -26.96 -3.33 28.32
C ALA A 160 -27.49 -3.98 27.03
N ASN A 161 -28.57 -4.77 27.10
CA ASN A 161 -29.20 -5.35 25.91
C ASN A 161 -29.85 -4.29 25.01
N ILE A 162 -30.50 -3.27 25.57
CA ILE A 162 -31.05 -2.15 24.80
C ILE A 162 -29.91 -1.40 24.09
N SER A 163 -28.86 -1.00 24.82
CA SER A 163 -27.69 -0.32 24.25
C SER A 163 -27.00 -1.16 23.16
N LYS A 164 -26.87 -2.48 23.36
CA LYS A 164 -26.39 -3.42 22.35
C LYS A 164 -27.29 -3.43 21.11
N SER A 165 -28.61 -3.47 21.27
CA SER A 165 -29.55 -3.46 20.14
C SER A 165 -29.48 -2.15 19.34
N GLU A 166 -29.37 -1.00 20.00
CA GLU A 166 -29.17 0.30 19.36
C GLU A 166 -27.81 0.41 18.64
N ALA A 167 -26.76 -0.22 19.18
CA ALA A 167 -25.47 -0.28 18.51
C ALA A 167 -25.52 -1.15 17.24
N VAL A 168 -26.28 -2.25 17.27
CA VAL A 168 -26.50 -3.12 16.10
C VAL A 168 -27.31 -2.39 15.01
N THR A 169 -28.40 -1.69 15.35
CA THR A 169 -29.16 -0.94 14.34
C THR A 169 -28.34 0.18 13.70
N LYS A 170 -27.57 0.94 14.50
CA LYS A 170 -26.64 1.97 13.98
C LYS A 170 -25.56 1.36 13.08
N TYR A 171 -25.06 0.17 13.40
CA TYR A 171 -24.11 -0.54 12.55
C TYR A 171 -24.73 -0.98 11.22
N GLU A 172 -25.96 -1.50 11.22
CA GLU A 172 -26.71 -1.86 10.02
C GLU A 172 -27.02 -0.64 9.14
N GLU A 173 -27.42 0.50 9.74
CA GLU A 173 -27.59 1.78 9.06
C GLU A 173 -26.29 2.24 8.38
N VAL A 174 -25.17 2.28 9.11
CA VAL A 174 -23.86 2.66 8.57
C VAL A 174 -23.42 1.72 7.45
N LYS A 175 -23.62 0.41 7.60
CA LYS A 175 -23.30 -0.58 6.57
C LYS A 175 -24.15 -0.37 5.31
N SER A 176 -25.45 -0.13 5.45
CA SER A 176 -26.33 0.17 4.30
C SER A 176 -25.93 1.47 3.59
N LEU A 177 -25.50 2.48 4.33
CA LEU A 177 -25.00 3.74 3.79
C LEU A 177 -23.68 3.51 3.02
N GLN A 178 -22.76 2.75 3.60
CA GLN A 178 -21.49 2.36 2.97
C GLN A 178 -21.73 1.61 1.65
N GLU A 179 -22.62 0.62 1.62
CA GLU A 179 -23.01 -0.08 0.39
C GLU A 179 -23.58 0.91 -0.65
N SER A 180 -24.46 1.83 -0.24
CA SER A 180 -25.00 2.86 -1.14
C SER A 180 -23.93 3.81 -1.70
N LEU A 181 -22.88 4.10 -0.92
CA LEU A 181 -21.76 4.94 -1.33
C LEU A 181 -20.83 4.18 -2.28
N LEU A 182 -20.55 2.90 -2.04
CA LEU A 182 -19.79 2.05 -2.97
C LEU A 182 -20.49 1.92 -4.32
N TYR A 183 -21.82 1.78 -4.36
CA TYR A 183 -22.58 1.81 -5.63
C TYR A 183 -22.48 3.16 -6.35
N LYS A 184 -22.50 4.29 -5.61
CA LYS A 184 -22.32 5.63 -6.19
C LYS A 184 -20.89 5.86 -6.70
N GLU A 185 -19.88 5.43 -5.95
CA GLU A 185 -18.47 5.51 -6.34
C GLU A 185 -18.22 4.66 -7.60
N ALA A 186 -18.69 3.41 -7.64
CA ALA A 186 -18.59 2.55 -8.82
C ALA A 186 -19.34 3.11 -10.04
N ARG A 187 -20.43 3.86 -9.84
CA ARG A 187 -21.11 4.61 -10.92
C ARG A 187 -20.26 5.77 -11.41
N PHE A 188 -19.77 6.63 -10.52
CA PHE A 188 -18.94 7.78 -10.91
C PHE A 188 -17.61 7.36 -11.53
N GLU A 189 -17.02 6.25 -11.10
CA GLU A 189 -15.81 5.71 -11.73
C GLU A 189 -16.08 5.26 -13.17
N LYS A 190 -17.20 4.56 -13.43
CA LYS A 190 -17.62 4.21 -14.79
C LYS A 190 -17.88 5.45 -15.66
N GLU A 191 -18.52 6.48 -15.10
CA GLU A 191 -18.78 7.76 -15.77
C GLU A 191 -17.47 8.51 -16.07
N ARG A 192 -16.52 8.52 -15.12
CA ARG A 192 -15.17 9.09 -15.29
C ARG A 192 -14.38 8.38 -16.39
N ILE A 193 -14.39 7.05 -16.40
CA ILE A 193 -13.72 6.24 -17.44
C ILE A 193 -14.36 6.51 -18.81
N PHE A 194 -15.68 6.56 -18.90
CA PHE A 194 -16.40 6.90 -20.14
C PHE A 194 -16.02 8.30 -20.64
N LEU A 195 -16.07 9.31 -19.77
CA LEU A 195 -15.69 10.69 -20.13
C LEU A 195 -14.23 10.79 -20.57
N ASN A 196 -13.28 10.19 -19.84
CA ASN A 196 -11.87 10.14 -20.25
C ASN A 196 -11.68 9.47 -21.62
N ASN A 197 -12.40 8.38 -21.90
CA ASN A 197 -12.35 7.74 -23.20
C ASN A 197 -12.89 8.65 -24.31
N THR A 198 -14.01 9.36 -24.08
CA THR A 198 -14.53 10.34 -25.07
C THR A 198 -13.60 11.54 -25.28
N ILE A 199 -12.97 12.06 -24.22
CA ILE A 199 -11.95 13.11 -24.33
C ILE A 199 -10.75 12.61 -25.13
N LYS A 200 -10.30 11.38 -24.89
CA LYS A 200 -9.19 10.77 -25.63
C LYS A 200 -9.52 10.63 -27.12
N THR A 201 -10.68 10.06 -27.47
CA THR A 201 -11.07 9.91 -28.89
C THR A 201 -11.21 11.25 -29.60
N LEU A 202 -11.83 12.25 -28.95
CA LEU A 202 -11.93 13.60 -29.50
C LEU A 202 -10.56 14.28 -29.66
N THR A 203 -9.62 14.02 -28.75
CA THR A 203 -8.24 14.53 -28.83
C THR A 203 -7.47 13.85 -29.95
N ASP A 204 -7.62 12.53 -30.13
CA ASP A 204 -7.02 11.76 -31.21
C ASP A 204 -7.57 12.19 -32.59
N GLU A 205 -8.89 12.43 -32.69
CA GLU A 205 -9.53 12.99 -33.89
C GLU A 205 -9.05 14.42 -34.19
N LEU A 206 -8.99 15.30 -33.18
CA LEU A 206 -8.46 16.65 -33.33
C LEU A 206 -6.99 16.64 -33.77
N ASN A 207 -6.15 15.77 -33.19
CA ASN A 207 -4.75 15.60 -33.59
C ASN A 207 -4.63 15.09 -35.02
N LYS A 208 -5.47 14.12 -35.42
CA LYS A 208 -5.52 13.61 -36.78
C LYS A 208 -5.90 14.70 -37.78
N HIS A 209 -6.99 15.43 -37.55
CA HIS A 209 -7.40 16.54 -38.42
C HIS A 209 -6.38 17.70 -38.44
N THR A 210 -5.71 17.98 -37.32
CA THR A 210 -4.61 18.96 -37.28
C THR A 210 -3.41 18.49 -38.11
N SER A 211 -3.10 17.20 -38.09
CA SER A 211 -2.05 16.60 -38.92
C SER A 211 -2.42 16.62 -40.41
N GLU A 212 -3.65 16.23 -40.76
CA GLU A 212 -4.20 16.28 -42.12
C GLU A 212 -4.19 17.70 -42.69
N LEU A 213 -4.64 18.70 -41.92
CA LEU A 213 -4.61 20.11 -42.31
C LEU A 213 -3.18 20.64 -42.49
N ASN A 214 -2.25 20.26 -41.60
CA ASN A 214 -0.85 20.62 -41.74
C ASN A 214 -0.19 19.94 -42.95
N GLN A 215 -0.53 18.69 -43.25
CA GLN A 215 -0.05 18.00 -44.44
C GLN A 215 -0.59 18.65 -45.71
N ALA A 216 -1.90 18.91 -45.79
CA ALA A 216 -2.51 19.65 -46.89
C ALA A 216 -1.86 21.03 -47.09
N ARG A 217 -1.59 21.78 -46.01
CA ARG A 217 -0.85 23.05 -46.08
C ARG A 217 0.56 22.90 -46.65
N ARG A 218 1.31 21.86 -46.27
CA ARG A 218 2.63 21.57 -46.87
C ARG A 218 2.50 21.24 -48.35
N ASP A 219 1.52 20.43 -48.73
CA ASP A 219 1.33 20.01 -50.12
C ASP A 219 0.88 21.18 -51.01
N TYR A 220 0.03 22.07 -50.50
CA TYR A 220 -0.29 23.35 -51.15
C TYR A 220 0.92 24.28 -51.25
N MET A 221 1.72 24.42 -50.19
CA MET A 221 2.93 25.25 -50.20
C MET A 221 3.95 24.72 -51.21
N ASN A 222 4.21 23.40 -51.22
CA ASN A 222 5.07 22.73 -52.19
C ASN A 222 4.57 22.96 -53.62
N ARG A 223 3.25 22.83 -53.85
CA ARG A 223 2.66 23.04 -55.18
C ARG A 223 2.76 24.51 -55.61
N LEU A 224 2.56 25.46 -54.72
CA LEU A 224 2.80 26.89 -54.96
C LEU A 224 4.26 27.12 -55.35
N LEU A 225 5.22 26.61 -54.57
CA LEU A 225 6.65 26.72 -54.84
C LEU A 225 7.05 26.12 -56.21
N THR A 226 6.46 24.98 -56.59
CA THR A 226 6.70 24.41 -57.93
C THR A 226 6.08 25.24 -59.06
N LEU A 227 4.92 25.87 -58.83
CA LEU A 227 4.27 26.74 -59.81
C LEU A 227 5.00 28.07 -59.95
N GLU A 228 5.47 28.67 -58.85
CA GLU A 228 6.32 29.86 -58.84
C GLU A 228 7.66 29.58 -59.53
N GLY A 229 8.29 28.44 -59.25
CA GLY A 229 9.50 28.00 -59.95
C GLY A 229 9.28 27.83 -61.46
N GLN A 230 8.22 27.14 -61.87
CA GLN A 230 7.84 27.02 -63.28
C GLN A 230 7.57 28.38 -63.92
N LEU A 231 6.85 29.27 -63.23
CA LEU A 231 6.56 30.63 -63.71
C LEU A 231 7.83 31.45 -63.86
N SER A 232 8.78 31.36 -62.91
CA SER A 232 10.11 31.99 -63.03
C SER A 232 10.85 31.47 -64.26
N THR A 233 10.95 30.15 -64.44
CA THR A 233 11.64 29.58 -65.60
C THR A 233 10.97 29.94 -66.93
N ASN A 234 9.64 29.97 -67.00
CA ASN A 234 8.92 30.42 -68.19
C ASN A 234 9.11 31.92 -68.45
N THR A 235 9.20 32.73 -67.39
CA THR A 235 9.46 34.18 -67.49
C THR A 235 10.88 34.46 -67.97
N GLU A 236 11.87 33.71 -67.48
CA GLU A 236 13.25 33.77 -67.97
C GLU A 236 13.34 33.32 -69.44
N GLN A 237 12.70 32.20 -69.80
CA GLN A 237 12.63 31.75 -71.20
C GLN A 237 11.97 32.80 -72.09
N PHE A 238 10.84 33.37 -71.67
CA PHE A 238 10.15 34.44 -72.39
C PHE A 238 11.05 35.67 -72.56
N GLN A 239 11.74 36.14 -71.52
CA GLN A 239 12.70 37.24 -71.63
C GLN A 239 13.86 36.92 -72.58
N THR A 240 14.38 35.69 -72.58
CA THR A 240 15.43 35.30 -73.56
C THR A 240 14.89 35.25 -74.99
N ALA A 241 13.64 34.82 -75.18
CA ALA A 241 12.98 34.85 -76.48
C ALA A 241 12.72 36.30 -76.96
N GLU A 242 12.27 37.19 -76.08
CA GLU A 242 12.13 38.62 -76.39
C GLU A 242 13.45 39.25 -76.80
N ARG A 243 14.53 39.02 -76.04
CA ARG A 243 15.89 39.50 -76.40
C ARG A 243 16.34 38.98 -77.76
N THR A 244 16.12 37.69 -78.07
CA THR A 244 16.48 37.17 -79.40
C THR A 244 15.59 37.73 -80.52
N ILE A 245 14.32 38.03 -80.25
CA ILE A 245 13.43 38.75 -81.18
C ILE A 245 13.90 40.19 -81.41
N GLU A 246 14.34 40.91 -80.38
CA GLU A 246 14.91 42.26 -80.51
C GLU A 246 16.25 42.25 -81.27
N GLU A 247 17.12 41.27 -81.00
CA GLU A 247 18.33 41.04 -81.80
C GLU A 247 18.01 40.74 -83.28
N LEU A 248 16.98 39.94 -83.55
CA LEU A 248 16.56 39.64 -84.92
C LEU A 248 15.93 40.85 -85.61
N LYS A 249 15.12 41.65 -84.89
CA LYS A 249 14.57 42.92 -85.39
C LYS A 249 15.67 43.94 -85.71
N THR A 250 16.68 44.09 -84.84
CA THR A 250 17.81 44.99 -85.09
C THR A 250 18.66 44.51 -86.26
N LYS A 251 18.96 43.19 -86.36
CA LYS A 251 19.61 42.59 -87.53
C LYS A 251 18.81 42.80 -88.82
N LEU A 252 17.48 42.66 -88.77
CA LEU A 252 16.57 42.90 -89.89
C LEU A 252 16.58 44.38 -90.31
N ASN A 253 16.51 45.32 -89.37
CA ASN A 253 16.58 46.75 -89.66
C ASN A 253 17.93 47.13 -90.29
N ILE A 254 19.05 46.64 -89.75
CA ILE A 254 20.39 46.84 -90.34
C ILE A 254 20.47 46.25 -91.77
N SER A 255 19.80 45.11 -92.02
CA SER A 255 19.72 44.52 -93.36
C SER A 255 18.83 45.35 -94.30
N ASN A 256 17.70 45.85 -93.83
CA ASN A 256 16.79 46.69 -94.60
C ASN A 256 17.46 48.03 -94.96
N GLU A 257 18.13 48.70 -94.01
CA GLU A 257 18.94 49.89 -94.28
C GLU A 257 20.02 49.63 -95.35
N LYS A 258 20.66 48.46 -95.33
CA LYS A 258 21.63 48.08 -96.37
C LYS A 258 20.96 47.88 -97.73
N ILE A 259 19.77 47.27 -97.76
CA ILE A 259 18.97 47.09 -98.98
C ILE A 259 18.52 48.44 -99.53
N GLU A 260 18.06 49.37 -98.69
CA GLU A 260 17.72 50.75 -99.08
C GLU A 260 18.94 51.49 -99.62
N LYS A 261 20.08 51.48 -98.89
CA LYS A 261 21.35 52.09 -99.35
C LYS A 261 21.86 51.51 -100.67
N LEU A 262 21.61 50.23 -100.95
CA LEU A 262 21.92 49.61 -102.24
C LEU A 262 20.90 49.96 -103.33
N SER A 263 19.62 50.04 -102.98
CA SER A 263 18.53 50.47 -103.87
C SER A 263 18.71 51.91 -104.34
N ASP A 264 19.05 52.82 -103.43
CA ASP A 264 19.29 54.23 -103.75
C ASP A 264 20.55 54.41 -104.59
N LYS A 265 21.65 53.69 -104.30
CA LYS A 265 22.82 53.64 -105.22
C LYS A 265 22.46 53.13 -106.61
N LEU A 266 21.56 52.14 -106.71
CA LEU A 266 21.12 51.60 -107.99
C LEU A 266 20.19 52.58 -108.74
N LYS A 267 19.42 53.41 -108.03
CA LYS A 267 18.69 54.55 -108.63
C LYS A 267 19.66 55.61 -109.12
N GLU A 268 20.63 56.02 -108.30
CA GLU A 268 21.65 57.02 -108.63
C GLU A 268 22.45 56.60 -109.88
N GLN A 269 22.91 55.35 -109.94
CA GLN A 269 23.55 54.78 -111.13
C GLN A 269 22.65 54.79 -112.37
N ARG A 270 21.34 54.52 -112.22
CA ARG A 270 20.38 54.61 -113.32
C ARG A 270 20.13 56.04 -113.78
N GLU A 271 20.08 57.00 -112.86
CA GLU A 271 19.96 58.43 -113.20
C GLU A 271 21.20 58.92 -113.96
N ASP A 272 22.40 58.50 -113.55
CA ASP A 272 23.63 58.81 -114.27
C ASP A 272 23.71 58.10 -115.64
N GLU A 273 23.25 56.85 -115.76
CA GLU A 273 23.09 56.20 -117.07
C GLU A 273 22.09 56.93 -117.98
N ILE A 274 20.99 57.46 -117.42
CA ILE A 274 20.00 58.24 -118.18
C ILE A 274 20.61 59.57 -118.62
N ARG A 275 21.30 60.29 -117.74
CA ARG A 275 22.01 61.53 -118.08
C ARG A 275 23.05 61.29 -119.17
N LEU A 276 23.80 60.19 -119.09
CA LEU A 276 24.80 59.81 -120.09
C LEU A 276 24.15 59.51 -121.45
N LYS A 277 23.03 58.77 -121.46
CA LYS A 277 22.23 58.54 -122.69
C LYS A 277 21.71 59.84 -123.27
N GLU A 278 21.16 60.74 -122.47
CA GLU A 278 20.73 62.06 -122.94
C GLU A 278 21.89 62.89 -123.54
N THR A 279 23.11 62.78 -123.00
CA THR A 279 24.27 63.45 -123.61
C THR A 279 24.67 62.83 -124.94
N TYR A 280 24.64 61.50 -125.07
CA TYR A 280 24.88 60.83 -126.35
C TYR A 280 23.79 61.14 -127.39
N ASP A 281 22.52 61.22 -126.99
CA ASP A 281 21.43 61.59 -127.90
C ASP A 281 21.59 63.03 -128.41
N LYS A 282 21.98 63.98 -127.53
CA LYS A 282 22.31 65.37 -127.92
C LYS A 282 23.52 65.43 -128.86
N GLU A 283 24.54 64.60 -128.64
CA GLU A 283 25.71 64.52 -129.52
C GLU A 283 25.36 63.91 -130.89
N LEU A 284 24.56 62.83 -130.91
CA LEU A 284 24.04 62.23 -132.14
C LEU A 284 23.16 63.21 -132.94
N GLU A 285 22.35 64.04 -132.27
CA GLU A 285 21.55 65.07 -132.94
C GLU A 285 22.43 66.17 -133.56
N ALA A 286 23.51 66.56 -132.88
CA ALA A 286 24.51 67.49 -133.43
C ALA A 286 25.26 66.88 -134.64
N GLN A 287 25.64 65.61 -134.57
CA GLN A 287 26.26 64.89 -135.69
C GLN A 287 25.30 64.77 -136.89
N ARG A 288 24.01 64.48 -136.67
CA ARG A 288 22.99 64.46 -137.74
C ARG A 288 22.89 65.80 -138.46
N LYS A 289 22.83 66.91 -137.71
CA LYS A 289 22.78 68.29 -138.28
C LYS A 289 24.03 68.62 -139.12
N MET A 290 25.20 68.11 -138.73
CA MET A 290 26.41 68.24 -139.55
C MET A 290 26.32 67.46 -140.88
N VAL A 291 25.85 66.22 -140.84
CA VAL A 291 25.66 65.39 -142.06
C VAL A 291 24.65 66.03 -143.01
N GLU A 292 23.57 66.61 -142.49
CA GLU A 292 22.55 67.31 -143.27
C GLU A 292 23.12 68.54 -143.99
N LEU A 293 23.92 69.37 -143.29
CA LEU A 293 24.63 70.51 -143.90
C LEU A 293 25.68 70.09 -144.96
N TYR A 294 26.31 68.91 -144.83
CA TYR A 294 27.18 68.38 -145.88
C TYR A 294 26.39 67.90 -147.10
N LYS A 295 25.22 67.29 -146.89
CA LYS A 295 24.34 66.83 -147.96
C LYS A 295 23.82 67.99 -148.81
N ASP A 296 23.38 69.08 -148.19
CA ASP A 296 22.90 70.28 -148.88
C ASP A 296 24.01 70.93 -149.74
N LYS A 297 25.25 70.95 -149.23
CA LYS A 297 26.41 71.44 -149.99
C LYS A 297 26.73 70.58 -151.20
N SER A 298 26.60 69.24 -151.10
CA SER A 298 26.77 68.35 -152.26
C SER A 298 25.71 68.62 -153.32
N CYS A 299 24.44 68.69 -152.92
CA CYS A 299 23.31 68.86 -153.84
C CYS A 299 23.39 70.19 -154.62
N SER A 300 23.95 71.25 -154.01
CA SER A 300 24.20 72.54 -154.69
C SER A 300 25.37 72.51 -155.68
N ALA A 301 26.33 71.60 -155.52
CA ALA A 301 27.42 71.39 -156.48
C ALA A 301 26.95 70.59 -157.70
N ASP A 302 26.15 69.54 -157.48
CA ASP A 302 25.63 68.67 -158.54
C ASP A 302 24.77 69.45 -159.55
N SER A 303 23.87 70.32 -159.06
CA SER A 303 23.02 71.18 -159.92
C SER A 303 23.84 72.11 -160.84
N LYS A 304 25.02 72.58 -160.43
CA LYS A 304 25.91 73.40 -161.27
C LYS A 304 26.69 72.58 -162.30
N SER A 305 26.87 71.29 -162.05
CA SER A 305 27.50 70.36 -162.99
C SER A 305 26.57 70.04 -164.17
N GLU A 306 25.26 69.90 -163.92
CA GLU A 306 24.27 69.61 -164.95
C GLU A 306 24.12 70.76 -165.98
N GLU A 307 24.11 72.02 -165.52
CA GLU A 307 24.03 73.19 -166.41
C GLU A 307 25.24 73.28 -167.37
N LEU A 308 26.45 73.05 -166.86
CA LEU A 308 27.68 73.02 -167.69
C LEU A 308 27.68 71.83 -168.67
N THR A 309 27.17 70.67 -168.25
CA THR A 309 27.08 69.47 -169.09
C THR A 309 26.09 69.64 -170.25
N SER A 310 25.05 70.47 -170.07
CA SER A 310 24.11 70.84 -171.13
C SER A 310 24.77 71.67 -172.24
N GLY A 311 25.59 72.66 -171.87
CA GLY A 311 26.32 73.52 -172.81
C GLY A 311 27.34 72.76 -173.68
N VAL A 312 28.02 71.75 -173.11
CA VAL A 312 29.00 70.92 -173.84
C VAL A 312 28.34 70.08 -174.95
N LYS A 313 27.11 69.58 -174.74
CA LYS A 313 26.40 68.75 -175.73
C LYS A 313 26.05 69.51 -177.02
N GLN A 314 25.76 70.81 -176.93
CA GLN A 314 25.45 71.63 -178.12
C GLN A 314 26.72 71.94 -178.96
N LEU A 315 27.89 72.02 -178.33
CA LEU A 315 29.18 72.17 -179.02
C LEU A 315 29.67 70.87 -179.66
N GLN A 316 29.39 69.70 -179.07
CA GLN A 316 29.75 68.40 -179.66
C GLN A 316 29.01 68.12 -180.98
N GLN A 317 27.77 68.61 -181.15
CA GLN A 317 26.98 68.34 -182.35
C GLN A 317 27.55 69.04 -183.60
N LEU A 318 28.05 70.28 -183.46
CA LEU A 318 28.73 71.03 -184.54
C LEU A 318 30.12 70.47 -184.87
N LEU A 319 30.77 69.79 -183.91
CA LEU A 319 32.06 69.14 -184.16
C LEU A 319 31.88 67.86 -184.97
N GLN A 320 30.82 67.10 -184.73
CA GLN A 320 30.58 65.80 -185.37
C GLN A 320 30.34 65.91 -186.89
N GLU A 321 29.68 66.98 -187.35
CA GLU A 321 29.49 67.27 -188.78
C GLU A 321 30.81 67.64 -189.49
N ALA A 322 31.77 68.24 -188.78
CA ALA A 322 33.10 68.55 -189.32
C ALA A 322 34.04 67.34 -189.36
N THR A 323 33.96 66.45 -188.35
CA THR A 323 34.82 65.25 -188.28
C THR A 323 34.52 64.24 -189.40
N GLN A 324 33.28 64.16 -189.86
CA GLN A 324 32.88 63.20 -190.89
C GLN A 324 33.45 63.53 -192.29
N GLN A 325 33.96 64.74 -192.53
CA GLN A 325 34.68 65.09 -193.77
C GLN A 325 36.19 64.81 -193.72
N TYR A 326 36.78 64.56 -192.54
CA TYR A 326 38.19 64.20 -192.40
C TYR A 326 38.44 62.68 -192.40
N GLY A 327 37.45 61.87 -191.98
CA GLY A 327 37.56 60.42 -191.92
C GLY A 327 37.81 59.73 -193.28
N ASP A 328 37.23 60.27 -194.36
CA ASP A 328 37.42 59.72 -195.72
C ASP A 328 38.86 59.92 -196.24
N LEU A 329 39.62 60.89 -195.71
CA LEU A 329 41.00 61.19 -196.13
C LEU A 329 42.05 60.42 -195.32
N GLU A 330 41.76 60.10 -194.06
CA GLU A 330 42.69 59.40 -193.15
C GLU A 330 42.76 57.88 -193.43
N MET A 331 41.70 57.32 -194.02
CA MET A 331 41.60 55.90 -194.36
C MET A 331 42.53 55.48 -195.52
N GLU A 332 42.87 56.37 -196.46
CA GLU A 332 43.89 56.09 -197.49
C GLU A 332 45.32 56.07 -196.94
N MET A 333 45.61 56.84 -195.89
CA MET A 333 46.96 57.00 -195.36
C MET A 333 47.38 55.86 -194.43
N ASN A 334 46.48 55.42 -193.54
CA ASN A 334 46.80 54.37 -192.56
C ASN A 334 47.00 52.97 -193.19
N ARG A 335 46.38 52.66 -194.33
CA ARG A 335 46.56 51.35 -194.99
C ARG A 335 48.02 51.07 -195.38
N ARG A 336 48.78 52.09 -195.78
CA ARG A 336 50.20 51.94 -196.16
C ARG A 336 51.16 51.75 -194.98
N ILE A 337 50.71 51.98 -193.75
CA ILE A 337 51.56 51.88 -192.54
C ILE A 337 51.56 50.43 -192.02
N VAL A 338 50.44 49.71 -192.16
CA VAL A 338 50.30 48.31 -191.74
C VAL A 338 51.20 47.37 -192.56
N GLU A 339 51.32 47.61 -193.87
CA GLU A 339 52.15 46.81 -194.81
C GLU A 339 53.67 46.87 -194.53
N HIS A 340 54.14 47.64 -193.54
CA HIS A 340 55.55 47.75 -193.16
C HIS A 340 55.88 47.33 -191.72
N GLN A 341 54.88 47.00 -190.89
CA GLN A 341 55.12 46.50 -189.53
C GLN A 341 55.14 44.97 -189.45
N GLU A 342 54.46 44.26 -190.36
CA GLU A 342 54.36 42.80 -190.31
C GLU A 342 55.66 42.06 -190.75
N GLU A 343 56.53 42.70 -191.54
CA GLU A 343 57.83 42.11 -191.94
C GLU A 343 58.91 42.16 -190.84
N LEU A 344 58.77 43.08 -189.87
CA LEU A 344 59.74 43.32 -188.79
C LEU A 344 59.47 42.53 -187.51
N ALA A 345 58.33 41.84 -187.41
CA ALA A 345 57.99 40.99 -186.27
C ALA A 345 58.66 39.60 -186.29
N GLU A 346 59.43 39.31 -187.35
CA GLU A 346 60.67 38.54 -187.37
C GLU A 346 60.75 37.13 -186.70
N LYS A 347 61.67 36.24 -187.08
CA LYS A 347 63.08 36.19 -186.63
C LYS A 347 63.35 36.43 -185.12
N GLU A 348 62.47 37.06 -184.33
CA GLU A 348 62.51 36.96 -182.85
C GLU A 348 62.15 35.54 -182.37
N GLN A 349 61.26 34.83 -183.08
CA GLN A 349 60.94 33.40 -182.83
C GLN A 349 62.13 32.42 -182.97
N ILE A 350 63.32 32.90 -183.35
CA ILE A 350 64.52 32.06 -183.54
C ILE A 350 65.39 32.00 -182.27
N ILE A 351 65.23 32.93 -181.32
CA ILE A 351 66.08 33.04 -180.10
C ILE A 351 65.57 32.16 -178.94
N ASP A 352 64.32 31.70 -179.00
CA ASP A 352 63.56 31.01 -177.95
C ASP A 352 64.10 29.63 -177.49
N ARG A 353 65.27 29.19 -177.98
CA ARG A 353 65.74 27.79 -177.88
C ARG A 353 67.09 27.54 -177.21
N LEU A 354 67.77 28.56 -176.65
CA LEU A 354 69.15 28.43 -176.13
C LEU A 354 69.38 28.79 -174.64
N LYS A 355 68.34 29.03 -173.83
CA LYS A 355 68.50 29.41 -172.40
C LYS A 355 67.68 28.59 -171.40
N LYS A 356 67.30 27.37 -171.78
CA LYS A 356 66.52 26.44 -170.93
C LYS A 356 67.39 25.46 -170.11
N GLU A 357 68.70 25.69 -170.07
CA GLU A 357 69.73 24.79 -169.50
C GLU A 357 70.64 25.56 -168.52
N LEU A 358 70.04 26.31 -167.58
CA LEU A 358 70.73 26.77 -166.38
C LEU A 358 69.71 26.86 -165.24
N ASP A 359 69.14 25.70 -164.89
CA ASP A 359 69.63 24.96 -163.72
C ASP A 359 69.55 25.82 -162.46
N ASP A 360 68.46 25.66 -161.69
CA ASP A 360 68.44 24.73 -160.54
C ASP A 360 69.67 24.73 -159.61
N ALA A 361 70.46 25.81 -159.62
CA ALA A 361 71.78 25.82 -158.99
C ALA A 361 71.70 25.92 -157.47
N ASN A 362 70.88 26.84 -156.95
CA ASN A 362 70.93 27.26 -155.55
C ASN A 362 69.54 27.78 -155.13
N GLU A 363 68.79 27.16 -154.22
CA GLU A 363 69.20 26.54 -152.93
C GLU A 363 69.94 27.55 -152.04
N LEU A 364 69.55 27.67 -150.76
CA LEU A 364 69.87 28.76 -149.82
C LEU A 364 68.95 30.00 -149.98
N LEU A 365 68.07 30.36 -149.04
CA LEU A 365 67.81 29.84 -147.68
C LEU A 365 66.28 29.73 -147.47
N LYS A 366 65.74 28.57 -147.06
CA LYS A 366 65.83 27.91 -145.72
C LYS A 366 65.19 28.78 -144.62
N SER A 367 64.05 28.45 -143.99
CA SER A 367 63.58 27.22 -143.29
C SER A 367 64.31 26.93 -141.96
N ALA A 368 63.61 27.02 -140.82
CA ALA A 368 63.91 26.38 -139.50
C ALA A 368 62.91 26.90 -138.42
N GLN A 369 62.03 26.07 -137.81
CA GLN A 369 62.22 25.27 -136.56
C GLN A 369 61.93 26.06 -135.26
N HIS A 370 61.48 25.50 -134.12
CA HIS A 370 61.16 24.13 -133.66
C HIS A 370 60.14 24.24 -132.47
N GLU A 371 59.21 23.30 -132.22
CA GLU A 371 59.28 22.18 -131.22
C GLU A 371 59.68 22.56 -129.77
N ASN A 372 59.22 21.93 -128.67
CA ASN A 372 58.45 20.69 -128.42
C ASN A 372 57.72 20.83 -127.04
N LEU A 373 56.92 19.92 -126.44
CA LEU A 373 56.55 18.51 -126.67
C LEU A 373 55.14 18.27 -126.04
N GLU A 374 54.66 17.02 -125.90
CA GLU A 374 53.34 16.67 -125.31
C GLU A 374 53.39 15.37 -124.46
N ARG A 375 52.39 15.20 -123.55
CA ARG A 375 51.69 13.94 -123.19
C ARG A 375 52.32 12.79 -122.33
N THR A 376 51.68 12.60 -121.16
CA THR A 376 51.02 11.35 -120.63
C THR A 376 51.74 10.03 -120.26
N ILE A 377 51.27 9.51 -119.10
CA ILE A 377 51.02 8.08 -118.72
C ILE A 377 52.21 7.26 -118.12
N GLU A 378 51.83 6.32 -117.23
CA GLU A 378 52.59 5.19 -116.61
C GLU A 378 53.65 5.44 -115.51
N SER A 379 53.34 5.00 -114.27
CA SER A 379 54.21 4.14 -113.43
C SER A 379 53.54 3.71 -112.11
N MET A 380 53.97 2.57 -111.54
CA MET A 380 53.28 1.84 -110.47
C MET A 380 53.77 2.11 -109.03
N SER A 381 52.98 1.64 -108.06
CA SER A 381 53.39 1.25 -106.69
C SER A 381 54.74 0.53 -106.65
N PRO A 382 55.65 0.90 -105.72
CA PRO A 382 56.03 -0.06 -104.66
C PRO A 382 56.59 0.55 -103.34
N ALA A 383 56.12 0.12 -102.16
CA ALA A 383 56.91 0.21 -100.91
C ALA A 383 56.34 -0.60 -99.72
N ALA A 384 56.27 -1.92 -99.85
CA ALA A 384 56.36 -2.81 -98.68
C ALA A 384 57.67 -3.62 -98.81
N ALA A 385 58.75 -3.16 -98.15
CA ALA A 385 59.93 -3.95 -97.72
C ALA A 385 61.14 -3.07 -97.38
N ALA A 386 61.43 -2.85 -96.09
CA ALA A 386 62.79 -2.48 -95.63
C ALA A 386 63.02 -2.68 -94.10
N ALA A 387 62.57 -3.80 -93.51
CA ALA A 387 62.96 -4.15 -92.13
C ALA A 387 62.98 -5.68 -91.86
N SER A 388 63.55 -6.46 -92.78
CA SER A 388 63.86 -7.89 -92.54
C SER A 388 65.34 -8.08 -92.19
N ARG A 389 65.61 -8.43 -90.92
CA ARG A 389 66.80 -9.13 -90.32
C ARG A 389 66.67 -8.96 -88.79
N MET A 390 66.73 -9.96 -87.91
CA MET A 390 67.23 -11.37 -87.89
C MET A 390 66.16 -12.29 -87.23
N ILE A 391 65.80 -13.51 -87.67
CA ILE A 391 66.52 -14.74 -88.05
C ILE A 391 66.80 -15.74 -86.87
N LYS A 392 65.96 -16.79 -86.84
CA LYS A 392 66.19 -18.21 -86.46
C LYS A 392 66.51 -18.64 -85.00
N SER A 393 65.53 -19.26 -84.37
CA SER A 393 65.49 -20.74 -84.19
C SER A 393 64.04 -21.18 -84.52
N GLY A 394 63.70 -22.38 -85.01
CA GLY A 394 64.33 -23.69 -84.86
C GLY A 394 63.30 -24.80 -84.55
N LEU A 395 62.00 -24.45 -84.40
CA LEU A 395 60.90 -25.35 -84.06
C LEU A 395 59.88 -25.45 -85.20
N THR A 396 59.32 -26.64 -85.42
CA THR A 396 58.25 -26.85 -86.40
C THR A 396 56.91 -26.32 -85.89
N VAL A 397 56.06 -25.85 -86.80
CA VAL A 397 54.78 -25.17 -86.48
C VAL A 397 53.91 -25.99 -85.52
N THR A 398 53.90 -27.32 -85.65
CA THR A 398 53.16 -28.25 -84.79
C THR A 398 53.65 -28.26 -83.34
N GLN A 399 54.94 -28.02 -83.07
CA GLN A 399 55.48 -27.94 -81.71
C GLN A 399 55.13 -26.62 -81.03
N ILE A 400 55.10 -25.50 -81.77
CA ILE A 400 54.62 -24.21 -81.25
C ILE A 400 53.13 -24.32 -80.92
N TYR A 401 52.35 -24.99 -81.78
CA TYR A 401 50.93 -25.24 -81.51
C TYR A 401 50.74 -26.16 -80.29
N SER A 402 51.54 -27.22 -80.15
CA SER A 402 51.52 -28.11 -78.98
C SER A 402 51.86 -27.37 -77.68
N GLN A 403 52.92 -26.56 -77.67
CA GLN A 403 53.30 -25.75 -76.49
C GLN A 403 52.25 -24.68 -76.16
N TYR A 404 51.63 -24.06 -77.17
CA TYR A 404 50.53 -23.12 -76.96
C TYR A 404 49.28 -23.80 -76.38
N VAL A 405 48.93 -24.99 -76.88
CA VAL A 405 47.83 -25.80 -76.34
C VAL A 405 48.13 -26.24 -74.91
N SER A 406 49.30 -26.83 -74.62
CA SER A 406 49.66 -27.21 -73.25
C SER A 406 49.69 -26.04 -72.27
N ALA A 407 50.22 -24.88 -72.66
CA ALA A 407 50.18 -23.68 -71.82
C ALA A 407 48.75 -23.11 -71.66
N SER A 408 47.90 -23.26 -72.67
CA SER A 408 46.46 -22.92 -72.59
C SER A 408 45.70 -23.87 -71.67
N ASP A 409 46.03 -25.16 -71.69
CA ASP A 409 45.42 -26.19 -70.84
C ASP A 409 45.86 -26.03 -69.38
N GLU A 410 47.14 -25.74 -69.11
CA GLU A 410 47.63 -25.37 -67.77
C GLU A 410 46.96 -24.07 -67.26
N LEU A 411 46.77 -23.07 -68.14
CA LEU A 411 46.03 -21.85 -67.79
C LEU A 411 44.53 -22.12 -67.55
N LEU A 412 43.95 -23.14 -68.18
CA LEU A 412 42.56 -23.54 -67.97
C LEU A 412 42.41 -24.29 -66.64
N LEU A 413 43.28 -25.25 -66.35
CA LEU A 413 43.31 -25.99 -65.09
C LEU A 413 43.54 -25.06 -63.89
N THR A 414 44.51 -24.14 -63.97
CA THR A 414 44.74 -23.15 -62.90
C THR A 414 43.59 -22.15 -62.73
N LYS A 415 42.82 -21.87 -63.78
CA LYS A 415 41.55 -21.11 -63.68
C LYS A 415 40.43 -21.94 -63.04
N GLU A 416 40.37 -23.24 -63.28
CA GLU A 416 39.41 -24.15 -62.64
C GLU A 416 39.72 -24.35 -61.14
N GLU A 417 40.99 -24.51 -60.78
CA GLU A 417 41.41 -24.51 -59.37
C GLU A 417 41.11 -23.17 -58.68
N ASN A 418 41.38 -22.03 -59.32
CA ASN A 418 40.99 -20.73 -58.78
C ASN A 418 39.46 -20.59 -58.62
N LYS A 419 38.65 -21.09 -59.56
CA LYS A 419 37.19 -21.12 -59.42
C LYS A 419 36.77 -21.99 -58.22
N ARG A 420 37.36 -23.17 -58.06
CA ARG A 420 37.09 -24.10 -56.96
C ARG A 420 37.49 -23.51 -55.60
N LEU A 421 38.65 -22.86 -55.52
CA LEU A 421 39.13 -22.23 -54.29
C LEU A 421 38.28 -21.01 -53.93
N ASN A 422 37.92 -20.16 -54.89
CA ASN A 422 37.00 -19.05 -54.67
C ASN A 422 35.61 -19.55 -54.25
N HIS A 423 35.10 -20.65 -54.80
CA HIS A 423 33.84 -21.24 -54.34
C HIS A 423 33.92 -21.68 -52.88
N PHE A 424 34.99 -22.38 -52.47
CA PHE A 424 35.19 -22.79 -51.08
C PHE A 424 35.34 -21.61 -50.11
N ILE A 425 36.05 -20.54 -50.52
CA ILE A 425 36.16 -19.29 -49.75
C ILE A 425 34.78 -18.63 -49.62
N ASN A 426 34.00 -18.54 -50.70
CA ASN A 426 32.65 -17.97 -50.66
C ASN A 426 31.72 -18.78 -49.75
N THR A 427 31.77 -20.11 -49.77
CA THR A 427 30.99 -20.94 -48.84
C THR A 427 31.39 -20.70 -47.38
N ILE A 428 32.68 -20.53 -47.07
CA ILE A 428 33.13 -20.16 -45.72
C ILE A 428 32.62 -18.76 -45.32
N ILE A 429 32.58 -17.81 -46.27
CA ILE A 429 32.03 -16.47 -46.03
C ILE A 429 30.52 -16.56 -45.75
N GLU A 430 29.75 -17.29 -46.57
CA GLU A 430 28.31 -17.53 -46.36
C GLU A 430 28.04 -18.17 -44.98
N ASP A 431 28.80 -19.20 -44.60
CA ASP A 431 28.73 -19.87 -43.29
C ASP A 431 29.01 -18.92 -42.11
N ILE A 432 29.92 -17.95 -42.29
CA ILE A 432 30.27 -16.94 -41.29
C ILE A 432 29.20 -15.85 -41.23
N GLU A 433 28.70 -15.41 -42.38
CA GLU A 433 27.63 -14.41 -42.51
C GLU A 433 26.30 -14.92 -41.95
N GLU A 434 25.97 -16.21 -42.10
CA GLU A 434 24.80 -16.83 -41.47
C GLU A 434 24.93 -16.90 -39.94
N LYS A 435 26.12 -17.19 -39.41
CA LYS A 435 26.36 -17.33 -37.95
C LYS A 435 26.57 -16.00 -37.24
N ALA A 436 27.04 -14.95 -37.94
CA ALA A 436 27.24 -13.61 -37.40
C ALA A 436 26.00 -12.99 -36.71
N PRO A 437 24.77 -13.01 -37.29
CA PRO A 437 23.58 -12.47 -36.62
C PRO A 437 23.19 -13.28 -35.38
N TYR A 438 23.40 -14.59 -35.36
CA TYR A 438 23.12 -15.42 -34.18
C TYR A 438 24.06 -15.05 -33.01
N LEU A 439 25.38 -14.95 -33.28
CA LEU A 439 26.36 -14.50 -32.29
C LEU A 439 26.12 -13.07 -31.80
N LYS A 440 25.69 -12.17 -32.69
CA LYS A 440 25.32 -10.79 -32.31
C LYS A 440 24.09 -10.78 -31.41
N LYS A 441 23.02 -11.48 -31.80
CA LYS A 441 21.81 -11.62 -30.99
C LYS A 441 22.09 -12.26 -29.63
N GLN A 442 22.91 -13.31 -29.57
CA GLN A 442 23.31 -13.95 -28.32
C GLN A 442 24.05 -12.97 -27.39
N LYS A 443 24.95 -12.12 -27.91
CA LYS A 443 25.61 -11.07 -27.13
C LYS A 443 24.63 -10.00 -26.63
N GLU A 444 23.70 -9.57 -27.47
CA GLU A 444 22.65 -8.59 -27.11
C GLU A 444 21.66 -9.15 -26.07
N ASP A 445 21.31 -10.44 -26.16
CA ASP A 445 20.48 -11.14 -25.18
C ASP A 445 21.25 -11.30 -23.85
N TYR A 446 22.53 -11.68 -23.89
CA TYR A 446 23.37 -11.80 -22.69
C TYR A 446 23.56 -10.44 -21.97
N ALA A 447 23.81 -9.37 -22.74
CA ALA A 447 23.89 -8.01 -22.20
C ALA A 447 22.55 -7.56 -21.57
N ARG A 448 21.42 -7.86 -22.22
CA ARG A 448 20.09 -7.59 -21.64
C ARG A 448 19.84 -8.36 -20.35
N THR A 449 20.21 -9.64 -20.29
CA THR A 449 20.05 -10.43 -19.05
C THR A 449 20.96 -9.95 -17.92
N LEU A 450 22.20 -9.51 -18.22
CA LEU A 450 23.07 -8.89 -17.22
C LEU A 450 22.46 -7.60 -16.65
N LEU A 451 21.97 -6.70 -17.50
CA LEU A 451 21.29 -5.48 -17.07
C LEU A 451 20.02 -5.76 -16.23
N GLN A 452 19.27 -6.81 -16.58
CA GLN A 452 18.12 -7.27 -15.79
C GLN A 452 18.53 -7.82 -14.41
N VAL A 453 19.63 -8.59 -14.33
CA VAL A 453 20.17 -9.11 -13.07
C VAL A 453 20.72 -7.98 -12.20
N GLU A 454 21.42 -7.00 -12.79
CA GLU A 454 21.89 -5.80 -12.08
C GLU A 454 20.71 -4.97 -11.54
N SER A 455 19.69 -4.72 -12.36
CA SER A 455 18.46 -4.02 -11.92
C SER A 455 17.70 -4.79 -10.84
N ALA A 456 17.58 -6.11 -10.96
CA ALA A 456 16.95 -6.95 -9.94
C ALA A 456 17.76 -6.92 -8.62
N LYS A 457 19.09 -6.91 -8.70
CA LYS A 457 19.97 -6.76 -7.53
C LYS A 457 19.79 -5.39 -6.88
N THR A 458 19.84 -4.29 -7.64
CA THR A 458 19.64 -2.94 -7.06
C THR A 458 18.27 -2.79 -6.42
N ASN A 459 17.24 -3.41 -7.00
CA ASN A 459 15.90 -3.43 -6.40
C ASN A 459 15.87 -4.26 -5.11
N MET A 460 16.56 -5.40 -5.06
CA MET A 460 16.68 -6.21 -3.83
C MET A 460 17.46 -5.49 -2.73
N ASP A 461 18.59 -4.85 -3.08
CA ASP A 461 19.39 -4.05 -2.16
C ASP A 461 18.57 -2.86 -1.59
N ALA A 462 17.76 -2.21 -2.42
CA ALA A 462 16.84 -1.15 -1.99
C ALA A 462 15.73 -1.66 -1.06
N MET A 463 15.11 -2.81 -1.37
CA MET A 463 14.08 -3.43 -0.53
C MET A 463 14.64 -3.89 0.82
N LEU A 464 15.89 -4.37 0.87
CA LEU A 464 16.58 -4.71 2.12
C LEU A 464 16.86 -3.46 2.97
N ALA A 465 17.29 -2.35 2.35
CA ALA A 465 17.48 -1.09 3.05
C ALA A 465 16.16 -0.50 3.58
N GLU A 466 15.06 -0.62 2.83
CA GLU A 466 13.73 -0.19 3.27
C GLU A 466 13.21 -1.07 4.42
N LEU A 467 13.38 -2.39 4.33
CA LEU A 467 13.07 -3.31 5.45
C LEU A 467 13.84 -2.95 6.71
N GLN A 468 15.15 -2.69 6.60
CA GLN A 468 15.96 -2.28 7.74
C GLN A 468 15.44 -0.97 8.36
N LYS A 469 15.19 0.05 7.53
CA LYS A 469 14.63 1.34 7.96
C LYS A 469 13.30 1.17 8.71
N VAL A 470 12.39 0.35 8.18
CA VAL A 470 11.10 0.06 8.82
C VAL A 470 11.28 -0.70 10.14
N THR A 471 12.27 -1.61 10.24
CA THR A 471 12.58 -2.26 11.53
C THR A 471 13.17 -1.30 12.55
N ASP A 472 14.01 -0.36 12.14
CA ASP A 472 14.60 0.66 13.02
C ASP A 472 13.55 1.66 13.51
N GLU A 473 12.70 2.18 12.61
CA GLU A 473 11.54 3.02 12.94
C GLU A 473 10.56 2.28 13.86
N GLY A 474 10.28 0.99 13.60
CA GLY A 474 9.44 0.16 14.46
C GLY A 474 10.04 -0.09 15.84
N ASN A 475 11.37 -0.16 15.96
CA ASN A 475 12.07 -0.29 17.23
C ASN A 475 12.10 1.04 18.01
N GLU A 476 12.27 2.18 17.32
CA GLU A 476 12.19 3.51 17.92
C GLU A 476 10.77 3.82 18.41
N ALA A 477 9.74 3.51 17.60
CA ALA A 477 8.33 3.62 18.00
C ALA A 477 8.00 2.76 19.24
N LYS A 478 8.57 1.55 19.35
CA LYS A 478 8.44 0.73 20.58
C LYS A 478 9.13 1.36 21.79
N LYS A 479 10.32 1.94 21.61
CA LYS A 479 11.05 2.65 22.69
C LYS A 479 10.28 3.87 23.19
N THR A 480 9.78 4.72 22.28
CA THR A 480 8.99 5.91 22.63
C THR A 480 7.65 5.54 23.25
N ALA A 481 6.95 4.51 22.73
CA ALA A 481 5.74 4.00 23.36
C ALA A 481 5.99 3.46 24.78
N ALA A 482 7.05 2.69 25.00
CA ALA A 482 7.43 2.19 26.32
C ALA A 482 7.78 3.33 27.31
N PHE A 483 8.47 4.36 26.83
CA PHE A 483 8.74 5.58 27.59
C PHE A 483 7.43 6.30 27.99
N HIS A 484 6.53 6.55 27.03
CA HIS A 484 5.25 7.21 27.30
C HIS A 484 4.32 6.39 28.21
N VAL A 485 4.33 5.05 28.13
CA VAL A 485 3.60 4.19 29.06
C VAL A 485 4.16 4.33 30.49
N ARG A 486 5.48 4.30 30.66
CA ARG A 486 6.13 4.51 31.96
C ARG A 486 5.82 5.89 32.53
N GLU A 487 5.87 6.93 31.70
CA GLU A 487 5.56 8.30 32.07
C GLU A 487 4.07 8.47 32.44
N ASN A 488 3.16 7.84 31.70
CA ASN A 488 1.73 7.86 32.00
C ASN A 488 1.40 7.16 33.33
N LEU A 489 2.11 6.07 33.65
CA LEU A 489 2.00 5.41 34.96
C LEU A 489 2.53 6.29 36.10
N ARG A 490 3.66 7.00 35.89
CA ARG A 490 4.18 7.97 36.86
C ARG A 490 3.18 9.10 37.11
N LEU A 491 2.69 9.75 36.06
CA LEU A 491 1.73 10.86 36.17
C LEU A 491 0.40 10.42 36.79
N LYS A 492 -0.04 9.16 36.58
CA LYS A 492 -1.20 8.59 37.27
C LYS A 492 -0.95 8.41 38.76
N ALA A 493 0.22 7.92 39.16
CA ALA A 493 0.58 7.81 40.57
C ALA A 493 0.63 9.19 41.25
N GLU A 494 1.32 10.16 40.64
CA GLU A 494 1.37 11.56 41.11
C GLU A 494 -0.04 12.17 41.23
N LEU A 495 -0.92 11.95 40.25
CA LEU A 495 -2.31 12.41 40.30
C LEU A 495 -3.10 11.76 41.45
N THR A 496 -2.93 10.45 41.70
CA THR A 496 -3.59 9.79 42.84
C THR A 496 -3.06 10.30 44.18
N ASP A 497 -1.77 10.58 44.28
CA ASP A 497 -1.13 11.11 45.48
C ASP A 497 -1.58 12.54 45.78
N VAL A 498 -1.60 13.43 44.77
CA VAL A 498 -2.15 14.80 44.90
C VAL A 498 -3.66 14.77 45.22
N SER A 499 -4.42 13.86 44.62
CA SER A 499 -5.85 13.71 44.94
C SER A 499 -6.07 13.31 46.40
N LYS A 500 -5.25 12.39 46.94
CA LYS A 500 -5.27 12.01 48.35
C LYS A 500 -4.88 13.18 49.26
N GLN A 501 -3.85 13.96 48.92
CA GLN A 501 -3.50 15.19 49.64
C GLN A 501 -4.69 16.16 49.71
N VAL A 502 -5.34 16.42 48.57
CA VAL A 502 -6.49 17.34 48.50
C VAL A 502 -7.66 16.82 49.34
N CYS A 503 -8.00 15.53 49.24
CA CYS A 503 -9.05 14.92 50.06
C CYS A 503 -8.72 14.97 51.57
N PHE A 504 -7.47 14.72 51.96
CA PHE A 504 -7.02 14.77 53.35
C PHE A 504 -7.09 16.20 53.90
N LEU A 505 -6.56 17.18 53.15
CA LEU A 505 -6.60 18.59 53.51
C LEU A 505 -8.03 19.15 53.59
N LEU A 506 -8.93 18.73 52.68
CA LEU A 506 -10.34 19.11 52.74
C LEU A 506 -11.01 18.56 54.00
N LYS A 507 -10.76 17.29 54.35
CA LYS A 507 -11.25 16.66 55.58
C LYS A 507 -10.77 17.42 56.83
N GLU A 508 -9.49 17.77 56.91
CA GLU A 508 -8.92 18.56 58.03
C GLU A 508 -9.55 19.96 58.09
N VAL A 509 -9.71 20.65 56.95
CA VAL A 509 -10.36 21.98 56.89
C VAL A 509 -11.83 21.92 57.30
N GLU A 510 -12.57 20.87 56.92
CA GLU A 510 -13.96 20.67 57.35
C GLU A 510 -14.06 20.37 58.84
N GLN A 511 -13.17 19.54 59.40
CA GLN A 511 -13.11 19.27 60.84
C GLN A 511 -12.78 20.54 61.65
N ALA A 512 -11.84 21.35 61.16
CA ALA A 512 -11.52 22.66 61.77
C ALA A 512 -12.71 23.65 61.70
N ARG A 513 -13.48 23.65 60.60
CA ARG A 513 -14.69 24.49 60.46
C ARG A 513 -15.87 24.01 61.30
N ALA A 514 -15.99 22.71 61.53
CA ALA A 514 -17.07 22.12 62.32
C ALA A 514 -16.95 22.40 63.84
N GLY A 515 -15.86 23.04 64.29
CA GLY A 515 -15.66 23.41 65.69
C GLY A 515 -15.42 22.23 66.63
N PHE A 516 -15.20 21.02 66.09
CA PHE A 516 -15.02 19.81 66.87
C PHE A 516 -13.57 19.68 67.37
N ALA A 517 -13.22 20.52 68.35
CA ALA A 517 -11.93 20.47 69.01
C ALA A 517 -11.82 19.20 69.89
N GLY A 518 -11.11 18.18 69.37
CA GLY A 518 -10.52 17.12 70.18
C GLY A 518 -11.21 15.76 70.12
N LEU A 519 -10.79 14.93 69.17
CA LEU A 519 -10.17 13.65 69.53
C LEU A 519 -8.83 13.55 68.78
N PRO A 520 -7.73 13.11 69.44
CA PRO A 520 -6.51 12.80 68.71
C PRO A 520 -6.78 11.60 67.81
N SER A 521 -6.67 11.78 66.49
CA SER A 521 -6.84 10.70 65.51
C SER A 521 -5.62 9.75 65.47
N ASN A 522 -5.13 9.35 66.64
CA ASN A 522 -4.34 8.14 66.84
C ASN A 522 -5.28 6.91 66.87
N ALA A 523 -6.17 6.84 65.89
CA ALA A 523 -6.77 5.57 65.53
C ALA A 523 -5.70 4.83 64.73
N ASP A 524 -4.98 3.93 65.41
CA ASP A 524 -4.24 2.86 64.74
C ASP A 524 -5.24 2.10 63.84
N MET A 525 -5.26 2.47 62.56
CA MET A 525 -6.00 1.74 61.54
C MET A 525 -5.22 0.44 61.28
N SER A 526 -5.46 -0.52 62.17
CA SER A 526 -5.34 -1.97 62.01
C SER A 526 -4.25 -2.43 61.06
N GLY A 527 -3.17 -3.00 61.62
CA GLY A 527 -2.11 -3.67 60.86
C GLY A 527 -2.62 -4.85 60.02
N GLY A 528 -3.13 -4.56 58.83
CA GLY A 528 -3.02 -5.44 57.68
C GLY A 528 -1.64 -5.26 57.07
N GLU A 529 -0.95 -6.35 56.77
CA GLU A 529 0.39 -6.36 56.15
C GLU A 529 0.34 -5.81 54.72
N ALA A 530 0.33 -4.48 54.58
CA ALA A 530 0.38 -3.79 53.31
C ALA A 530 1.81 -3.79 52.76
N ASN A 531 2.25 -4.93 52.21
CA ASN A 531 3.58 -5.16 51.62
C ASN A 531 3.89 -4.31 50.36
N SER A 532 3.10 -3.29 50.06
CA SER A 532 3.34 -2.32 48.98
C SER A 532 3.91 -1.02 49.56
N SER A 533 5.23 -0.84 49.46
CA SER A 533 5.93 0.37 49.88
C SER A 533 5.34 1.66 49.28
N SER A 534 4.72 1.60 48.08
CA SER A 534 4.06 2.75 47.46
C SER A 534 2.82 3.25 48.24
N LEU A 535 2.09 2.36 48.91
CA LEU A 535 0.94 2.75 49.74
C LEU A 535 1.39 3.47 51.00
N LEU A 536 2.42 2.94 51.68
CA LEU A 536 3.00 3.55 52.88
C LEU A 536 3.62 4.93 52.59
N ILE A 537 4.22 5.13 51.41
CA ILE A 537 4.70 6.45 50.96
C ILE A 537 3.51 7.40 50.74
N SER A 538 2.51 6.96 49.98
CA SER A 538 1.29 7.71 49.63
C SER A 538 0.45 8.12 50.85
N GLU A 539 0.49 7.36 51.94
CA GLU A 539 -0.31 7.57 53.15
C GLU A 539 0.44 8.29 54.30
N LYS A 540 1.78 8.24 54.32
CA LYS A 540 2.58 8.73 55.48
C LYS A 540 3.70 9.72 55.16
N LEU A 541 4.10 9.84 53.90
CA LEU A 541 5.11 10.82 53.45
C LEU A 541 4.52 11.88 52.51
N VAL A 542 3.36 11.61 51.93
CA VAL A 542 2.70 12.43 50.90
C VAL A 542 1.59 13.30 51.48
N THR A 543 0.76 12.80 52.39
CA THR A 543 -0.29 13.56 53.10
C THR A 543 0.27 14.37 54.26
N PHE A 544 -0.43 15.46 54.61
CA PHE A 544 -0.11 16.35 55.73
C PHE A 544 -1.36 17.15 56.13
N GLY A 545 -1.53 17.46 57.41
CA GLY A 545 -2.60 18.32 57.94
C GLY A 545 -2.18 19.77 58.17
N ASN A 546 -0.88 20.03 58.39
CA ASN A 546 -0.35 21.38 58.62
C ASN A 546 1.05 21.60 58.01
N ILE A 547 1.52 22.85 58.05
CA ILE A 547 2.80 23.27 57.44
C ILE A 547 4.01 22.63 58.14
N GLU A 548 3.93 22.38 59.45
CA GLU A 548 5.02 21.77 60.23
C GLU A 548 5.20 20.28 59.87
N GLU A 549 4.10 19.55 59.73
CA GLU A 549 4.09 18.16 59.26
C GLU A 549 4.57 18.06 57.81
N LEU A 550 4.15 18.96 56.92
CA LEU A 550 4.67 19.05 55.55
C LEU A 550 6.19 19.27 55.54
N HIS A 551 6.70 20.17 56.38
CA HIS A 551 8.14 20.44 56.48
C HIS A 551 8.91 19.21 56.96
N LEU A 552 8.38 18.52 57.98
CA LEU A 552 8.99 17.33 58.56
C LEU A 552 8.93 16.12 57.60
N ASN A 553 7.85 15.97 56.82
CA ASN A 553 7.75 14.97 55.76
C ASN A 553 8.67 15.30 54.57
N ASN A 554 8.82 16.56 54.19
CA ASN A 554 9.80 17.00 53.19
C ASN A 554 11.25 16.69 53.63
N GLN A 555 11.59 16.93 54.91
CA GLN A 555 12.90 16.60 55.46
C GLN A 555 13.19 15.09 55.41
N LYS A 556 12.21 14.23 55.75
CA LYS A 556 12.31 12.77 55.61
C LYS A 556 12.47 12.34 54.15
N LEU A 557 11.67 12.90 53.23
CA LEU A 557 11.77 12.62 51.80
C LEU A 557 13.14 12.99 51.24
N LEU A 558 13.69 14.16 51.59
CA LEU A 558 15.02 14.57 51.14
C LEU A 558 16.14 13.66 51.66
N ALA A 559 16.04 13.16 52.89
CA ALA A 559 16.99 12.18 53.42
C ALA A 559 16.92 10.85 52.63
N LEU A 560 15.70 10.34 52.42
CA LEU A 560 15.47 9.08 51.71
C LEU A 560 15.84 9.17 50.22
N VAL A 561 15.59 10.30 49.56
CA VAL A 561 16.03 10.56 48.18
C VAL A 561 17.56 10.54 48.10
N ARG A 562 18.28 11.20 49.01
CA ARG A 562 19.75 11.17 49.03
C ARG A 562 20.31 9.76 49.25
N GLU A 563 19.72 8.98 50.16
CA GLU A 563 20.12 7.59 50.40
C GLU A 563 19.86 6.70 49.18
N LEU A 564 18.68 6.81 48.55
CA LEU A 564 18.36 6.08 47.33
C LEU A 564 19.23 6.50 46.14
N THR A 565 19.58 7.78 46.00
CA THR A 565 20.50 8.25 44.95
C THR A 565 21.89 7.65 45.14
N SER A 566 22.44 7.65 46.36
CA SER A 566 23.73 7.01 46.65
C SER A 566 23.70 5.51 46.32
N LYS A 567 22.70 4.78 46.83
CA LYS A 567 22.54 3.34 46.54
C LYS A 567 22.41 3.06 45.04
N LYS A 568 21.70 3.90 44.30
CA LYS A 568 21.59 3.77 42.84
C LYS A 568 22.91 4.03 42.13
N GLU A 569 23.68 5.02 42.56
CA GLU A 569 24.99 5.33 41.98
C GLU A 569 25.99 4.19 42.23
N ASP A 570 25.90 3.54 43.39
CA ASP A 570 26.71 2.36 43.72
C ASP A 570 26.25 1.11 42.94
N GLU A 571 24.94 0.87 42.81
CA GLU A 571 24.37 -0.18 41.94
C GLU A 571 24.68 0.02 40.44
N GLU A 572 24.82 1.26 39.98
CA GLU A 572 25.14 1.59 38.58
C GLU A 572 26.62 1.31 38.29
N LYS A 573 27.52 1.67 39.23
CA LYS A 573 28.95 1.28 39.17
C LYS A 573 29.13 -0.25 39.15
N GLU A 574 28.46 -0.98 40.03
CA GLU A 574 28.56 -2.45 40.05
C GLU A 574 28.06 -3.10 38.75
N LYS A 575 27.04 -2.53 38.10
CA LYS A 575 26.53 -3.03 36.81
C LYS A 575 27.45 -2.68 35.64
N ASP A 576 27.98 -1.46 35.61
CA ASP A 576 28.94 -1.02 34.60
C ASP A 576 30.28 -1.79 34.66
N ASP A 577 30.68 -2.30 35.83
CA ASP A 577 31.85 -3.17 35.97
C ASP A 577 31.59 -4.63 35.53
N LEU A 578 30.37 -5.16 35.72
CA LEU A 578 30.04 -6.58 35.45
C LEU A 578 29.62 -6.85 33.99
N ASP A 579 28.68 -6.06 33.44
CA ASP A 579 28.04 -6.33 32.14
C ASP A 579 29.03 -6.32 30.94
N PRO A 580 29.96 -5.35 30.79
CA PRO A 580 30.86 -5.31 29.63
C PRO A 580 32.01 -6.31 29.69
N GLN A 581 32.26 -6.95 30.83
CA GLN A 581 33.31 -7.98 30.95
C GLN A 581 32.74 -9.38 30.70
N GLU A 582 31.62 -9.75 31.35
CA GLU A 582 30.95 -11.03 31.07
C GLU A 582 30.50 -11.14 29.61
N LEU A 583 30.01 -10.03 29.01
CA LEU A 583 29.59 -10.01 27.62
C LEU A 583 30.78 -10.21 26.64
N LYS A 584 31.99 -9.74 26.99
CA LYS A 584 33.21 -9.97 26.19
C LYS A 584 33.66 -11.42 26.28
N GLU A 585 33.75 -11.99 27.48
CA GLU A 585 34.15 -13.39 27.68
C GLU A 585 33.18 -14.34 26.96
N ARG A 586 31.88 -14.03 26.99
CA ARG A 586 30.85 -14.81 26.29
C ARG A 586 30.90 -14.63 24.77
N LEU A 587 31.24 -13.44 24.27
CA LEU A 587 31.48 -13.21 22.84
C LEU A 587 32.70 -14.00 22.35
N GLU A 588 33.80 -13.97 23.10
CA GLU A 588 35.05 -14.68 22.79
C GLU A 588 34.83 -16.20 22.78
N PHE A 589 34.07 -16.74 23.74
CA PHE A 589 33.64 -18.14 23.75
C PHE A 589 32.84 -18.54 22.50
N TYR A 590 31.90 -17.69 22.05
CA TYR A 590 31.13 -17.98 20.82
C TYR A 590 32.00 -17.85 19.55
N VAL A 591 32.98 -16.95 19.51
CA VAL A 591 33.94 -16.86 18.40
C VAL A 591 34.76 -18.15 18.29
N VAL A 592 35.32 -18.65 19.40
CA VAL A 592 36.09 -19.91 19.41
C VAL A 592 35.24 -21.09 18.94
N GLN A 593 34.02 -21.27 19.46
CA GLN A 593 33.13 -22.34 18.99
C GLN A 593 32.75 -22.21 17.50
N PHE A 594 32.60 -20.98 16.99
CA PHE A 594 32.31 -20.76 15.57
C PHE A 594 33.50 -21.11 14.67
N GLU A 595 34.73 -20.86 15.13
CA GLU A 595 35.95 -21.29 14.44
C GLU A 595 36.11 -22.82 14.45
N GLU A 596 35.83 -23.49 15.57
CA GLU A 596 35.78 -24.97 15.62
C GLU A 596 34.69 -25.55 14.71
N MET A 597 33.51 -24.94 14.66
CA MET A 597 32.44 -25.37 13.76
C MET A 597 32.80 -25.15 12.27
N LYS A 598 33.49 -24.05 11.93
CA LYS A 598 34.06 -23.85 10.59
C LYS A 598 35.13 -24.90 10.26
N ALA A 599 36.03 -25.21 11.20
CA ALA A 599 37.07 -26.21 11.00
C ALA A 599 36.46 -27.62 10.78
N THR A 600 35.43 -28.00 11.54
CA THR A 600 34.72 -29.27 11.34
C THR A 600 33.95 -29.30 10.02
N MET A 601 33.25 -28.23 9.62
CA MET A 601 32.62 -28.15 8.30
C MET A 601 33.64 -28.31 7.16
N HIS A 602 34.80 -27.66 7.26
CA HIS A 602 35.87 -27.79 6.27
C HIS A 602 36.47 -29.20 6.22
N ASN A 603 36.53 -29.90 7.36
CA ASN A 603 36.92 -31.31 7.40
C ASN A 603 35.87 -32.23 6.76
N TYR A 604 34.57 -31.98 6.99
CA TYR A 604 33.49 -32.69 6.31
C TYR A 604 33.49 -32.43 4.80
N GLU A 605 33.78 -31.20 4.37
CA GLU A 605 33.91 -30.86 2.94
C GLU A 605 35.06 -31.64 2.28
N LYS A 606 36.24 -31.70 2.92
CA LYS A 606 37.37 -32.55 2.47
C LYS A 606 36.99 -34.03 2.41
N MET A 607 36.25 -34.54 3.40
CA MET A 607 35.77 -35.93 3.40
C MET A 607 34.76 -36.19 2.27
N LEU A 608 33.83 -35.27 2.04
CA LEU A 608 32.87 -35.33 0.94
C LEU A 608 33.58 -35.26 -0.42
N GLU A 609 34.64 -34.46 -0.55
CA GLU A 609 35.46 -34.38 -1.75
C GLU A 609 36.25 -35.68 -1.99
N ALA A 610 36.80 -36.29 -0.93
CA ALA A 610 37.41 -37.62 -1.00
C ALA A 610 36.40 -38.71 -1.40
N LEU A 611 35.19 -38.69 -0.85
CA LEU A 611 34.08 -39.58 -1.25
C LEU A 611 33.66 -39.33 -2.71
N LYS A 612 33.59 -38.08 -3.18
CA LYS A 612 33.35 -37.74 -4.59
C LYS A 612 34.46 -38.28 -5.48
N ARG A 613 35.74 -38.19 -5.08
CA ARG A 613 36.88 -38.78 -5.81
C ARG A 613 36.80 -40.31 -5.85
N GLN A 614 36.52 -40.97 -4.73
CA GLN A 614 36.32 -42.43 -4.68
C GLN A 614 35.12 -42.86 -5.54
N ARG A 615 33.97 -42.20 -5.42
CA ARG A 615 32.79 -42.45 -6.26
C ARG A 615 33.12 -42.25 -7.74
N ASN A 616 33.89 -41.23 -8.12
CA ASN A 616 34.30 -41.02 -9.51
C ASN A 616 35.28 -42.09 -9.98
N MET A 617 36.20 -42.56 -9.12
CA MET A 617 37.09 -43.68 -9.40
C MET A 617 36.30 -44.98 -9.61
N TYR A 618 35.37 -45.31 -8.71
CA TYR A 618 34.47 -46.45 -8.88
C TYR A 618 33.59 -46.29 -10.13
N ARG A 619 33.03 -45.09 -10.39
CA ARG A 619 32.25 -44.83 -11.61
C ARG A 619 33.08 -45.04 -12.87
N ASN A 620 34.33 -44.60 -12.90
CA ASN A 620 35.23 -44.86 -14.03
C ASN A 620 35.62 -46.35 -14.13
N LEU A 621 35.81 -47.06 -13.01
CA LEU A 621 36.05 -48.51 -13.01
C LEU A 621 34.82 -49.29 -13.52
N TYR A 622 33.62 -48.88 -13.12
CA TYR A 622 32.36 -49.46 -13.64
C TYR A 622 32.12 -49.07 -15.10
N GLN A 623 32.40 -47.83 -15.53
CA GLN A 623 32.27 -47.42 -16.94
C GLN A 623 33.28 -48.14 -17.84
N ASN A 624 34.54 -48.32 -17.41
CA ASN A 624 35.53 -49.13 -18.12
C ASN A 624 35.22 -50.64 -18.11
N ARG A 625 34.34 -51.11 -17.21
CA ARG A 625 33.90 -52.51 -17.13
C ARG A 625 32.51 -52.75 -17.75
N SER A 626 31.77 -51.66 -18.00
CA SER A 626 30.46 -51.60 -18.66
C SER A 626 30.57 -51.43 -20.18
N SER A 627 31.79 -51.45 -20.73
CA SER A 627 32.06 -51.62 -22.16
C SER A 627 32.31 -53.10 -22.53
N SER A 628 31.85 -54.04 -21.71
CA SER A 628 31.75 -55.46 -22.03
C SER A 628 30.50 -56.06 -21.38
N ASP A 629 29.74 -56.77 -22.20
CA ASP A 629 28.58 -57.62 -21.95
C ASP A 629 27.24 -56.98 -21.56
N ASP A 630 26.20 -57.54 -22.20
CA ASP A 630 24.81 -57.09 -22.31
C ASP A 630 23.87 -57.68 -21.22
N VAL A 631 22.57 -57.35 -21.35
CA VAL A 631 21.36 -58.08 -20.88
C VAL A 631 20.69 -57.63 -19.56
N GLU A 632 19.54 -56.98 -19.75
CA GLU A 632 18.22 -57.10 -19.10
C GLU A 632 18.02 -57.56 -17.62
N ASP A 633 17.40 -56.65 -16.85
CA ASP A 633 16.06 -56.78 -16.22
C ASP A 633 15.82 -57.50 -14.85
N THR A 634 14.81 -56.96 -14.15
CA THR A 634 14.02 -57.44 -12.98
C THR A 634 14.59 -57.52 -11.54
N MET A 635 13.86 -56.80 -10.66
CA MET A 635 13.29 -57.15 -9.33
C MET A 635 14.16 -57.51 -8.10
N GLU A 636 13.85 -56.76 -7.02
CA GLU A 636 13.65 -57.14 -5.60
C GLU A 636 14.37 -58.35 -4.99
N THR A 637 15.07 -58.13 -3.86
CA THR A 637 14.69 -58.71 -2.53
C THR A 637 15.57 -58.19 -1.39
N SER A 638 14.97 -57.97 -0.22
CA SER A 638 15.64 -57.68 1.05
C SER A 638 15.68 -58.93 1.95
N PRO A 639 16.82 -59.32 2.55
CA PRO A 639 16.87 -60.46 3.46
C PRO A 639 16.81 -60.10 4.96
N THR A 640 16.05 -60.92 5.68
CA THR A 640 15.74 -60.95 7.11
C THR A 640 16.96 -61.23 8.02
N LYS A 641 16.85 -60.89 9.31
CA LYS A 641 17.60 -61.59 10.38
C LYS A 641 16.70 -62.00 11.55
N THR A 642 16.97 -63.20 12.06
CA THR A 642 16.18 -63.99 13.01
C THR A 642 16.85 -64.07 14.39
N ILE A 643 16.03 -64.15 15.46
CA ILE A 643 16.39 -64.67 16.79
C ILE A 643 15.18 -65.50 17.31
N SER A 644 15.42 -66.48 18.20
CA SER A 644 14.63 -67.71 18.30
C SER A 644 14.14 -68.08 19.72
N LEU A 645 13.01 -68.82 19.79
CA LEU A 645 12.59 -69.81 20.83
C LEU A 645 12.13 -69.29 22.23
N PRO A 646 11.35 -70.06 23.04
CA PRO A 646 10.57 -71.31 22.76
C PRO A 646 9.13 -71.41 23.36
N ASN A 647 8.33 -72.31 22.76
CA ASN A 647 7.26 -73.18 23.32
C ASN A 647 6.12 -72.68 24.25
N SER A 648 4.88 -72.82 23.78
CA SER A 648 3.67 -73.17 24.57
C SER A 648 2.61 -73.82 23.64
N PRO A 649 1.68 -74.70 24.09
CA PRO A 649 1.02 -75.67 23.21
C PRO A 649 -0.25 -75.17 22.48
N HIS A 650 -0.54 -75.79 21.33
CA HIS A 650 -1.72 -75.54 20.50
C HIS A 650 -3.04 -76.05 21.12
N PRO A 651 -4.14 -75.27 21.06
CA PRO A 651 -5.50 -75.76 20.90
C PRO A 651 -5.87 -75.89 19.40
N ALA A 652 -7.04 -76.47 19.11
CA ALA A 652 -7.47 -76.94 17.78
C ALA A 652 -7.63 -75.84 16.70
N PRO A 653 -7.57 -76.20 15.38
CA PRO A 653 -7.49 -75.22 14.28
C PRO A 653 -8.75 -74.36 14.09
N ASP A 654 -9.93 -74.91 14.33
CA ASP A 654 -11.18 -74.27 13.89
C ASP A 654 -11.51 -72.99 14.68
N ASN A 655 -11.25 -72.98 16.00
CA ASN A 655 -11.41 -71.77 16.82
C ASN A 655 -10.41 -70.66 16.43
N GLN A 656 -9.21 -71.03 15.94
CA GLN A 656 -8.25 -70.03 15.46
C GLN A 656 -8.71 -69.41 14.14
N ILE A 657 -9.37 -70.17 13.26
CA ILE A 657 -9.91 -69.65 12.00
C ILE A 657 -11.01 -68.62 12.27
N ASP A 658 -11.96 -68.92 13.16
CA ASP A 658 -13.04 -67.98 13.53
C ASP A 658 -12.48 -66.73 14.24
N GLU A 659 -11.49 -66.88 15.12
CA GLU A 659 -10.84 -65.75 15.79
C GLU A 659 -10.02 -64.90 14.81
N LEU A 660 -9.37 -65.51 13.82
CA LEU A 660 -8.66 -64.81 12.74
C LEU A 660 -9.62 -64.12 11.78
N GLN A 661 -10.76 -64.73 11.43
CA GLN A 661 -11.81 -64.08 10.63
C GLN A 661 -12.43 -62.89 11.36
N LYS A 662 -12.65 -63.00 12.67
CA LYS A 662 -13.12 -61.89 13.49
C LYS A 662 -12.10 -60.75 13.53
N LYS A 663 -10.81 -61.06 13.76
CA LYS A 663 -9.71 -60.07 13.72
C LYS A 663 -9.51 -59.45 12.34
N LEU A 664 -9.72 -60.21 11.25
CA LEU A 664 -9.71 -59.70 9.89
C LEU A 664 -10.86 -58.71 9.67
N LEU A 665 -12.08 -59.04 10.10
CA LEU A 665 -13.25 -58.17 9.95
C LEU A 665 -13.16 -56.91 10.84
N GLU A 666 -12.57 -57.02 12.03
CA GLU A 666 -12.20 -55.89 12.88
C GLU A 666 -11.11 -55.02 12.22
N SER A 667 -10.08 -55.62 11.61
CA SER A 667 -9.05 -54.90 10.85
C SER A 667 -9.61 -54.23 9.58
N GLU A 668 -10.55 -54.85 8.87
CA GLU A 668 -11.24 -54.25 7.72
C GLU A 668 -12.13 -53.07 8.12
N LYS A 669 -12.76 -53.12 9.30
CA LYS A 669 -13.48 -51.97 9.87
C LYS A 669 -12.53 -50.85 10.24
N ALA A 670 -11.46 -51.14 10.98
CA ALA A 670 -10.44 -50.15 11.32
C ALA A 670 -9.79 -49.52 10.06
N LEU A 671 -9.59 -50.29 8.99
CA LEU A 671 -9.12 -49.76 7.70
C LEU A 671 -10.16 -48.91 6.96
N LYS A 672 -11.46 -49.13 7.16
CA LYS A 672 -12.52 -48.25 6.62
C LYS A 672 -12.62 -46.96 7.43
N GLU A 673 -12.65 -47.07 8.75
CA GLU A 673 -12.64 -45.92 9.67
C GLU A 673 -11.41 -45.03 9.44
N LEU A 674 -10.21 -45.61 9.32
CA LEU A 674 -8.99 -44.86 9.01
C LEU A 674 -9.03 -44.22 7.61
N ARG A 675 -9.66 -44.86 6.61
CA ARG A 675 -9.85 -44.25 5.28
C ARG A 675 -10.79 -43.06 5.36
N GLU A 676 -11.92 -43.21 6.03
CA GLU A 676 -12.90 -42.14 6.26
C GLU A 676 -12.27 -40.97 7.03
N GLU A 677 -11.42 -41.23 8.03
CA GLU A 677 -10.63 -40.22 8.74
C GLU A 677 -9.57 -39.55 7.84
N THR A 678 -8.87 -40.31 6.99
CA THR A 678 -7.92 -39.68 6.04
C THR A 678 -8.61 -38.83 4.97
N ASP A 679 -9.83 -39.19 4.57
CA ASP A 679 -10.62 -38.43 3.60
C ASP A 679 -11.35 -37.22 4.24
N SER A 680 -11.74 -37.29 5.52
CA SER A 680 -12.18 -36.11 6.26
C SER A 680 -11.01 -35.14 6.49
N TYR A 681 -9.86 -35.63 6.96
CA TYR A 681 -8.65 -34.82 7.14
C TYR A 681 -8.20 -34.15 5.83
N ARG A 682 -8.26 -34.85 4.69
CA ARG A 682 -7.97 -34.26 3.37
C ARG A 682 -8.93 -33.11 3.01
N LYS A 683 -10.23 -33.27 3.28
CA LYS A 683 -11.24 -32.23 3.04
C LYS A 683 -11.03 -31.04 3.98
N GLU A 684 -10.84 -31.28 5.27
CA GLU A 684 -10.57 -30.23 6.27
C GLU A 684 -9.30 -29.46 5.92
N ARG A 685 -8.20 -30.17 5.59
CA ARG A 685 -6.97 -29.54 5.12
C ARG A 685 -7.19 -28.72 3.85
N GLN A 686 -7.92 -29.24 2.86
CA GLN A 686 -8.24 -28.49 1.65
C GLN A 686 -9.04 -27.21 1.98
N THR A 687 -10.01 -27.28 2.89
CA THR A 687 -10.77 -26.09 3.33
C THR A 687 -9.92 -25.10 4.13
N ASN A 688 -8.95 -25.58 4.90
CA ASN A 688 -8.00 -24.74 5.63
C ASN A 688 -7.03 -24.03 4.67
N ASP A 689 -6.47 -24.76 3.71
CA ASP A 689 -5.59 -24.24 2.66
C ASP A 689 -6.34 -23.19 1.81
N THR A 690 -7.63 -23.39 1.47
CA THR A 690 -8.43 -22.36 0.78
C THR A 690 -8.72 -21.15 1.66
N MET A 691 -9.06 -21.35 2.94
CA MET A 691 -9.33 -20.24 3.88
C MET A 691 -8.08 -19.39 4.13
N MET A 692 -6.90 -20.02 4.22
CA MET A 692 -5.61 -19.33 4.30
C MET A 692 -5.28 -18.57 3.02
N ALA A 693 -5.55 -19.14 1.84
CA ALA A 693 -5.38 -18.45 0.57
C ALA A 693 -6.31 -17.22 0.44
N GLU A 694 -7.57 -17.34 0.85
CA GLU A 694 -8.53 -16.23 0.89
C GLU A 694 -8.11 -15.13 1.87
N GLN A 695 -7.61 -15.49 3.06
CA GLN A 695 -7.06 -14.51 4.02
C GLN A 695 -5.82 -13.79 3.48
N LEU A 696 -4.89 -14.51 2.84
CA LEU A 696 -3.72 -13.91 2.21
C LEU A 696 -4.09 -12.95 1.08
N GLU A 697 -5.09 -13.29 0.27
CA GLU A 697 -5.55 -12.42 -0.81
C GLU A 697 -6.33 -11.21 -0.28
N SER A 698 -7.13 -11.37 0.78
CA SER A 698 -7.75 -10.25 1.51
C SER A 698 -6.70 -9.29 2.07
N LEU A 699 -5.63 -9.82 2.69
CA LEU A 699 -4.53 -9.00 3.22
C LEU A 699 -3.76 -8.26 2.12
N ARG A 700 -3.59 -8.88 0.94
CA ARG A 700 -3.01 -8.19 -0.24
C ARG A 700 -3.92 -7.10 -0.79
N ALA A 701 -5.23 -7.34 -0.85
CA ALA A 701 -6.21 -6.34 -1.25
C ALA A 701 -6.23 -5.14 -0.26
N ASP A 702 -6.12 -5.40 1.04
CA ASP A 702 -6.01 -4.34 2.04
C ASP A 702 -4.68 -3.59 1.99
N LEU A 703 -3.56 -4.28 1.79
CA LEU A 703 -2.25 -3.66 1.65
C LEU A 703 -2.20 -2.73 0.43
N THR A 704 -2.69 -3.18 -0.72
CA THR A 704 -2.78 -2.35 -1.93
C THR A 704 -3.79 -1.20 -1.77
N ARG A 705 -4.91 -1.39 -1.07
CA ARG A 705 -5.86 -0.32 -0.72
C ARG A 705 -5.22 0.74 0.17
N LEU A 706 -4.45 0.32 1.18
CA LEU A 706 -3.72 1.22 2.08
C LEU A 706 -2.60 1.97 1.36
N GLN A 707 -1.81 1.29 0.51
CA GLN A 707 -0.79 1.95 -0.33
C GLN A 707 -1.43 3.02 -1.24
N ASN A 708 -2.51 2.69 -1.95
CA ASN A 708 -3.23 3.66 -2.79
C ASN A 708 -3.80 4.84 -1.98
N SER A 709 -4.28 4.61 -0.76
CA SER A 709 -4.70 5.67 0.15
C SER A 709 -3.54 6.56 0.57
N ASN A 710 -2.40 5.96 0.92
CA ASN A 710 -1.21 6.67 1.37
C ASN A 710 -0.62 7.54 0.25
N CYS A 711 -0.51 7.01 -0.98
CA CYS A 711 -0.11 7.80 -2.15
C CYS A 711 -1.07 8.97 -2.44
N LYS A 712 -2.39 8.78 -2.29
CA LYS A 712 -3.38 9.87 -2.42
C LYS A 712 -3.18 10.96 -1.36
N MET A 713 -2.90 10.57 -0.12
CA MET A 713 -2.65 11.50 0.99
C MET A 713 -1.33 12.26 0.82
N LEU A 714 -0.27 11.59 0.34
CA LEU A 714 1.01 12.22 -0.01
C LEU A 714 0.84 13.29 -1.10
N VAL A 715 0.15 12.97 -2.21
CA VAL A 715 -0.11 13.94 -3.29
C VAL A 715 -0.98 15.11 -2.81
N GLN A 716 -1.94 14.87 -1.91
CA GLN A 716 -2.72 15.94 -1.28
C GLN A 716 -1.88 16.82 -0.34
N LEU A 717 -0.95 16.22 0.41
CA LEU A 717 0.00 16.93 1.27
C LEU A 717 0.92 17.82 0.42
N GLU A 718 1.60 17.26 -0.58
CA GLU A 718 2.47 17.99 -1.52
C GLU A 718 1.73 19.15 -2.19
N PHE A 719 0.51 18.93 -2.68
CA PHE A 719 -0.33 20.00 -3.24
C PHE A 719 -0.65 21.10 -2.22
N SER A 720 -0.93 20.72 -0.97
CA SER A 720 -1.19 21.68 0.12
C SER A 720 0.06 22.48 0.51
N GLU A 721 1.23 21.83 0.51
CA GLU A 721 2.52 22.46 0.77
C GLU A 721 2.91 23.45 -0.34
N GLU A 722 2.78 23.07 -1.61
CA GLU A 722 3.02 23.99 -2.73
C GLU A 722 2.06 25.18 -2.70
N ARG A 723 0.77 24.96 -2.38
CA ARG A 723 -0.18 26.06 -2.18
C ARG A 723 0.24 26.97 -1.02
N PHE A 724 0.76 26.41 0.07
CA PHE A 724 1.27 27.18 1.21
C PHE A 724 2.54 27.96 0.85
N LYS A 725 3.50 27.37 0.12
CA LYS A 725 4.70 28.04 -0.41
C LYS A 725 4.32 29.23 -1.29
N VAL A 726 3.38 29.05 -2.23
CA VAL A 726 2.86 30.15 -3.08
C VAL A 726 2.19 31.24 -2.25
N GLN A 727 1.42 30.88 -1.22
CA GLN A 727 0.80 31.88 -0.35
C GLN A 727 1.84 32.62 0.53
N GLN A 728 2.90 31.94 0.95
CA GLN A 728 4.03 32.51 1.69
C GLN A 728 4.86 33.47 0.82
N THR A 729 5.16 33.12 -0.44
CA THR A 729 5.86 34.01 -1.38
C THR A 729 5.01 35.24 -1.71
N ASN A 730 3.70 35.07 -1.93
CA ASN A 730 2.77 36.19 -2.10
C ASN A 730 2.74 37.11 -0.87
N ALA A 731 2.66 36.56 0.35
CA ALA A 731 2.73 37.34 1.58
C ALA A 731 4.07 38.10 1.74
N ALA A 732 5.18 37.50 1.32
CA ALA A 732 6.49 38.17 1.31
C ALA A 732 6.56 39.31 0.27
N ILE A 733 5.95 39.14 -0.91
CA ILE A 733 5.81 40.19 -1.93
C ILE A 733 4.97 41.34 -1.40
N TYR A 734 3.81 41.06 -0.80
CA TYR A 734 2.95 42.10 -0.21
C TYR A 734 3.64 42.86 0.92
N LYS A 735 4.41 42.18 1.80
CA LYS A 735 5.23 42.87 2.82
C LYS A 735 6.25 43.82 2.18
N LYS A 736 6.97 43.41 1.13
CA LYS A 736 7.90 44.30 0.40
C LYS A 736 7.18 45.49 -0.25
N GLN A 737 5.99 45.29 -0.81
CA GLN A 737 5.19 46.37 -1.39
C GLN A 737 4.71 47.37 -0.32
N ILE A 738 4.26 46.87 0.84
CA ILE A 738 3.87 47.70 1.98
C ILE A 738 5.06 48.54 2.46
N SER A 739 6.22 47.94 2.72
CA SER A 739 7.40 48.69 3.15
C SER A 739 7.87 49.74 2.14
N ALA A 740 7.78 49.45 0.83
CA ALA A 740 8.09 50.44 -0.21
C ALA A 740 7.06 51.60 -0.29
N LEU A 741 5.80 51.35 0.08
CA LEU A 741 4.77 52.39 0.21
C LEU A 741 4.96 53.21 1.50
N GLU A 742 5.32 52.57 2.61
CA GLU A 742 5.68 53.23 3.87
C GLU A 742 6.89 54.15 3.70
N GLU A 743 7.94 53.70 2.99
CA GLU A 743 9.13 54.50 2.67
C GLU A 743 8.79 55.69 1.77
N LYS A 744 7.93 55.51 0.75
CA LYS A 744 7.43 56.63 -0.07
C LYS A 744 6.59 57.62 0.74
N ASN A 745 5.68 57.15 1.58
CA ASN A 745 4.90 58.02 2.48
C ASN A 745 5.81 58.80 3.41
N ARG A 746 6.83 58.15 3.99
CA ARG A 746 7.84 58.82 4.83
C ARG A 746 8.60 59.90 4.05
N SER A 747 9.04 59.60 2.83
CA SER A 747 9.69 60.57 1.94
C SER A 747 8.78 61.76 1.60
N TYR A 748 7.48 61.52 1.38
CA TYR A 748 6.50 62.59 1.19
C TYR A 748 6.27 63.41 2.47
N SER A 749 6.16 62.77 3.64
CA SER A 749 6.08 63.47 4.93
C SER A 749 7.33 64.34 5.19
N ASP A 750 8.53 63.81 4.98
CA ASP A 750 9.79 64.55 5.11
C ASP A 750 9.86 65.74 4.12
N THR A 751 9.29 65.57 2.93
CA THR A 751 9.21 66.63 1.91
C THR A 751 8.17 67.70 2.29
N ILE A 752 7.02 67.31 2.83
CA ILE A 752 6.00 68.22 3.38
C ILE A 752 6.60 69.02 4.53
N VAL A 753 7.25 68.38 5.50
CA VAL A 753 7.91 69.07 6.63
C VAL A 753 8.98 70.06 6.15
N LYS A 754 9.76 69.72 5.13
CA LYS A 754 10.71 70.67 4.50
C LYS A 754 9.98 71.84 3.85
N HIS A 755 8.87 71.61 3.14
CA HIS A 755 8.07 72.67 2.55
C HIS A 755 7.43 73.57 3.60
N GLU A 756 6.85 73.01 4.66
CA GLU A 756 6.32 73.74 5.82
C GLU A 756 7.40 74.59 6.49
N TYR A 757 8.61 74.04 6.70
CA TYR A 757 9.75 74.78 7.20
C TYR A 757 10.16 75.93 6.26
N THR A 758 10.19 75.73 4.94
CA THR A 758 10.47 76.82 3.99
C THR A 758 9.36 77.87 3.95
N LEU A 759 8.09 77.48 4.10
CA LEU A 759 6.97 78.42 4.20
C LEU A 759 7.03 79.22 5.51
N MET A 760 7.42 78.58 6.61
CA MET A 760 7.62 79.23 7.90
C MET A 760 8.79 80.22 7.84
N SER A 761 9.93 79.85 7.26
CA SER A 761 11.07 80.77 7.09
C SER A 761 10.77 81.93 6.14
N LEU A 762 10.03 81.69 5.04
CA LEU A 762 9.53 82.77 4.17
C LEU A 762 8.54 83.68 4.91
N ARG A 763 7.69 83.11 5.79
CA ARG A 763 6.77 83.87 6.65
C ARG A 763 7.49 84.68 7.73
N GLU A 764 8.67 84.25 8.20
CA GLU A 764 9.53 85.00 9.12
C GLU A 764 10.39 86.06 8.41
N VAL A 765 10.73 85.86 7.13
CA VAL A 765 11.46 86.85 6.32
C VAL A 765 10.53 87.95 5.77
N SER A 766 9.27 87.64 5.47
CA SER A 766 8.27 88.61 4.97
C SER A 766 7.93 89.81 5.87
N PRO A 767 7.81 89.72 7.22
CA PRO A 767 7.54 90.90 8.06
C PRO A 767 8.62 91.99 7.92
N ASN A 768 9.87 91.61 7.63
CA ASN A 768 10.97 92.57 7.45
C ASN A 768 10.97 93.30 6.08
N LYS A 769 9.89 93.22 5.30
CA LYS A 769 9.70 94.00 4.06
C LYS A 769 8.39 94.79 3.98
N LEU A 770 7.63 94.89 5.08
CA LEU A 770 6.42 95.72 5.16
C LEU A 770 6.54 96.96 6.07
N ASP A 771 7.69 97.16 6.73
CA ASP A 771 7.98 98.35 7.54
C ASP A 771 8.77 99.45 6.80
N PHE A 772 8.90 99.36 5.47
CA PHE A 772 9.47 100.44 4.63
C PHE A 772 8.81 100.52 3.24
N CYS A 773 7.51 100.86 3.20
CA CYS A 773 6.94 101.79 2.21
C CYS A 773 5.53 102.25 2.60
#